data_AF-A0A9N8YS12-F1
#
_entry.id   AF-A0A9N8YS12-F1
#
_cell.length_a   1.000
_cell.length_b   1.000
_cell.length_c   1.000
_cell.angle_alpha   90.00
_cell.angle_beta   90.00
_cell.angle_gamma   90.00
#
_symmetry.space_group_name_H-M   'P 1'
#
loop_
_entity.id
_entity.type
_entity.pdbx_description
1 polymer ?
#
loop_
_entity_poly.entity_id
_entity_poly.type
_entity_poly.pdbx_seq_one_letter_code
_entity_poly.pdbx_strand_id
1 'polypeptide(L)'
;MLTKPPLPSFRRMGVPRVIPRRLHLPFFILRGSSLVPASYGVFSCILSASYVNKRDASNILELRSTELDYWLGAMWCLLAGLWSYWLADGLMNRWLFYYEVGSTIFRLISLQAINWVITAFVITHYGPDEPIWSWMFCSVVLAICDVIQWLFTSTTKFQKDEDPGKIRQLIWKEIYRYIFIPLAIFTFITMICLLEEQSRFRYNPIEHTKSYKLNTNLSLSEIRPDSNVKVIMIVLSSWTESGYRKRQTFRDTSVKLIPQSSKNISITYRFVLGDAPSAKLQLSMAHKLLDESKRHGDLVIVPTSDHDDDLSHKVYKGFEWSNQYSFDYIVKTDDDIFVRMDIIARELEESGPDKKYYWRGLGYWNDGQNLGIWLFPYNIRPIHDRRIQQVDACEDDLIAKHFSDQFEEDQSMKDMYENVINHKRMCEGFRQRFCASCYPCWGREDHWKDSNFDCDDTKGITLLNQTHLILDNSVAVFDDPINVTIGSMEDEWIIPNLLSQHSSVYSQTNLWYLLHWVCWTTDQMTFLERHYKTIELIWIHTPKAIIFVLTTTLPRDFFSEYQKQGYQIHVINLDKESLLERQWFLGQNSKNWLRDWSMWETNKFFTDHLTDYMRYLLLYKYGGMFMDMDVLWIRAPSDTNIEFVGSDVSNVPSDIEWTLDADGTYVAPGVMRFRKGRSMFREIMERSFSPTYSPSCFNCVGHRAITMYVKEHRKILERHGFTILPSRILYPRNDDHVGELFRPDHTAQEGLLRIENFSWSIKLFGKMTNNQLIENDSLISLVMNKFSLDIPHSSAPLKSGGEPDLKNRVSSYPFLLEGPKKYRFVSPTISQGVDQYAGSINGQFQGLNIIFIRGGPGTVDQATIRVKSLNGKCSFNLLGGEWSETSVTIHNTTKKDVNDILNALVYRPNEVGGKDNISLEIVYGEDKAELTIDIEILVSQEYR
;
A
#
# COMPACT_ATOMS: atom_id res chain seq x y z
N MET A 1 30.60 41.13 -57.77
CA MET A 1 30.13 39.82 -58.27
C MET A 1 30.10 38.84 -57.10
N LEU A 2 28.93 38.62 -56.52
CA LEU A 2 28.75 37.65 -55.43
C LEU A 2 28.82 36.23 -56.02
N THR A 3 29.83 35.49 -55.61
CA THR A 3 30.05 34.08 -55.96
C THR A 3 28.84 33.25 -55.53
N LYS A 4 28.18 32.60 -56.50
CA LYS A 4 27.06 31.68 -56.27
C LYS A 4 27.47 30.56 -55.31
N PRO A 5 26.60 30.16 -54.36
CA PRO A 5 26.90 29.08 -53.43
C PRO A 5 27.02 27.73 -54.19
N PRO A 6 27.83 26.78 -53.68
CA PRO A 6 27.93 25.44 -54.24
C PRO A 6 26.61 24.68 -54.05
N LEU A 7 26.38 23.69 -54.92
CA LEU A 7 25.21 22.81 -54.96
C LEU A 7 24.80 22.32 -53.55
N PRO A 8 23.50 22.30 -53.22
CA PRO A 8 23.03 21.63 -52.02
C PRO A 8 23.35 20.13 -52.16
N SER A 9 24.37 19.67 -51.45
CA SER A 9 24.59 18.24 -51.31
C SER A 9 23.33 17.61 -50.71
N PHE A 10 22.95 16.43 -51.20
CA PHE A 10 21.79 15.63 -50.79
C PHE A 10 21.71 15.29 -49.28
N ARG A 11 22.62 15.83 -48.45
CA ARG A 11 22.68 15.63 -47.00
C ARG A 11 23.23 16.86 -46.28
N ARG A 12 22.44 17.93 -46.17
CA ARG A 12 22.58 18.87 -45.06
C ARG A 12 21.27 18.91 -44.30
N MET A 13 21.16 18.05 -43.28
CA MET A 13 20.17 18.27 -42.23
C MET A 13 20.52 19.59 -41.53
N GLY A 14 19.69 20.61 -41.73
CA GLY A 14 19.89 21.92 -41.10
C GLY A 14 19.48 23.08 -42.00
N VAL A 15 19.02 24.16 -41.36
CA VAL A 15 18.66 25.39 -42.06
C VAL A 15 19.91 25.94 -42.76
N PRO A 16 19.84 26.30 -44.06
CA PRO A 16 20.99 26.82 -44.80
C PRO A 16 21.68 27.98 -44.06
N ARG A 17 23.02 27.97 -43.98
CA ARG A 17 23.84 29.02 -43.33
C ARG A 17 23.69 30.43 -43.96
N VAL A 18 22.89 30.55 -45.03
CA VAL A 18 22.61 31.77 -45.78
C VAL A 18 21.46 32.58 -45.14
N ILE A 19 20.74 32.00 -44.17
CA ILE A 19 19.58 32.63 -43.52
C ILE A 19 20.00 33.37 -42.24
N PRO A 20 19.43 34.55 -41.95
CA PRO A 20 19.70 35.27 -40.70
C PRO A 20 19.49 34.40 -39.47
N ARG A 21 20.40 34.47 -38.49
CA ARG A 21 20.38 33.60 -37.30
C ARG A 21 19.05 33.60 -36.54
N ARG A 22 18.34 34.74 -36.56
CA ARG A 22 17.02 34.92 -35.92
C ARG A 22 15.92 34.03 -36.51
N LEU A 23 16.07 33.58 -37.75
CA LEU A 23 15.06 32.78 -38.46
C LEU A 23 15.33 31.26 -38.40
N HIS A 24 16.46 30.82 -37.82
CA HIS A 24 16.74 29.39 -37.66
C HIS A 24 15.73 28.68 -36.75
N LEU A 25 15.35 29.31 -35.64
CA LEU A 25 14.42 28.73 -34.68
C LEU A 25 12.99 28.58 -35.26
N PRO A 26 12.41 29.60 -35.93
CA PRO A 26 11.13 29.44 -36.64
C PRO A 26 11.12 28.31 -37.66
N PHE A 27 12.15 28.19 -38.51
CA PHE A 27 12.23 27.10 -39.48
C PHE A 27 12.42 25.73 -38.82
N PHE A 28 13.16 25.67 -37.71
CA PHE A 28 13.30 24.45 -36.92
C PHE A 28 11.94 24.00 -36.34
N ILE A 29 11.17 24.92 -35.76
CA ILE A 29 9.85 24.64 -35.20
C ILE A 29 8.84 24.23 -36.29
N LEU A 30 8.77 24.98 -37.40
CA LEU A 30 7.84 24.70 -38.51
C LEU A 30 8.16 23.40 -39.25
N ARG A 31 9.42 22.97 -39.25
CA ARG A 31 9.81 21.65 -39.75
C ARG A 31 9.50 20.57 -38.70
N GLY A 32 9.80 20.83 -37.43
CA GLY A 32 9.51 19.91 -36.33
C GLY A 32 8.02 19.62 -36.15
N SER A 33 7.13 20.56 -36.51
CA SER A 33 5.68 20.35 -36.44
C SER A 33 5.17 19.26 -37.42
N SER A 34 5.97 18.83 -38.40
CA SER A 34 5.61 17.68 -39.25
C SER A 34 5.59 16.34 -38.50
N LEU A 35 6.23 16.28 -37.32
CA LEU A 35 6.29 15.10 -36.46
C LEU A 35 5.07 14.97 -35.55
N VAL A 36 4.30 16.05 -35.33
CA VAL A 36 3.20 16.08 -34.35
C VAL A 36 2.17 14.97 -34.56
N PRO A 37 1.66 14.72 -35.78
CA PRO A 37 0.70 13.63 -35.99
C PRO A 37 1.30 12.26 -35.65
N ALA A 38 2.54 12.01 -36.08
CA ALA A 38 3.22 10.75 -35.81
C ALA A 38 3.53 10.55 -34.32
N SER A 39 3.95 11.59 -33.60
CA SER A 39 4.19 11.53 -32.16
C SER A 39 2.89 11.25 -31.38
N TYR A 40 1.79 11.89 -31.77
CA TYR A 40 0.48 11.58 -31.22
C TYR A 40 0.07 10.12 -31.51
N GLY A 41 0.29 9.66 -32.75
CA GLY A 41 0.04 8.28 -33.15
C GLY A 41 0.82 7.25 -32.33
N VAL A 42 2.12 7.46 -32.11
CA VAL A 42 2.96 6.59 -31.27
C VAL A 42 2.41 6.53 -29.85
N PHE A 43 2.12 7.68 -29.25
CA PHE A 43 1.60 7.74 -27.89
C PHE A 43 0.22 7.06 -27.77
N SER A 44 -0.67 7.33 -28.72
CA SER A 44 -2.00 6.71 -28.79
C SER A 44 -1.90 5.20 -28.94
N CYS A 45 -1.05 4.68 -29.83
CA CYS A 45 -0.87 3.24 -30.03
C CYS A 45 -0.27 2.57 -28.79
N ILE A 46 0.73 3.17 -28.14
CA ILE A 46 1.34 2.60 -26.91
C ILE A 46 0.32 2.55 -25.77
N LEU A 47 -0.43 3.63 -25.56
CA LEU A 47 -1.51 3.63 -24.57
C LEU A 47 -2.54 2.55 -24.91
N SER A 48 -3.05 2.51 -26.14
CA SER A 48 -4.04 1.50 -26.54
C SER A 48 -3.53 0.07 -26.37
N ALA A 49 -2.24 -0.20 -26.66
CA ALA A 49 -1.62 -1.50 -26.42
C ALA A 49 -1.71 -1.93 -24.94
N SER A 50 -1.49 -0.99 -24.01
CA SER A 50 -1.56 -1.26 -22.56
C SER A 50 -2.98 -1.47 -22.00
N TYR A 51 -4.02 -1.09 -22.77
CA TYR A 51 -5.42 -1.18 -22.35
C TYR A 51 -6.23 -2.22 -23.14
N VAL A 52 -5.59 -3.06 -23.96
CA VAL A 52 -6.29 -4.17 -24.63
C VAL A 52 -6.69 -5.21 -23.59
N ASN A 53 -8.00 -5.37 -23.37
CA ASN A 53 -8.53 -6.40 -22.46
C ASN A 53 -8.07 -7.79 -22.92
N LYS A 54 -7.44 -8.56 -22.02
CA LYS A 54 -7.19 -10.00 -22.25
C LYS A 54 -8.54 -10.69 -22.37
N ARG A 55 -8.82 -11.27 -23.55
CA ARG A 55 -10.03 -11.99 -23.98
C ARG A 55 -11.05 -12.28 -22.87
N ASP A 56 -12.27 -11.76 -23.03
CA ASP A 56 -13.42 -12.23 -22.24
C ASP A 56 -13.71 -13.70 -22.57
N ALA A 57 -13.71 -14.55 -21.54
CA ALA A 57 -14.06 -15.98 -21.62
C ALA A 57 -15.49 -16.26 -22.12
N SER A 58 -16.28 -15.22 -22.38
CA SER A 58 -17.64 -15.31 -22.90
C SER A 58 -17.73 -15.29 -24.44
N ASN A 59 -16.65 -14.95 -25.18
CA ASN A 59 -16.67 -14.80 -26.65
C ASN A 59 -17.77 -13.86 -27.20
N ILE A 60 -18.37 -12.99 -26.37
CA ILE A 60 -19.47 -12.10 -26.81
C ILE A 60 -18.97 -10.78 -27.43
N LEU A 61 -17.69 -10.42 -27.22
CA LEU A 61 -17.06 -9.25 -27.82
C LEU A 61 -15.98 -9.69 -28.82
N GLU A 62 -16.25 -9.51 -30.12
CA GLU A 62 -15.22 -9.54 -31.15
C GLU A 62 -14.21 -8.42 -30.85
N LEU A 63 -13.05 -8.75 -30.26
CA LEU A 63 -11.90 -7.85 -30.28
C LEU A 63 -11.47 -7.69 -31.74
N ARG A 64 -11.68 -6.50 -32.31
CA ARG A 64 -11.26 -6.18 -33.69
C ARG A 64 -9.74 -6.01 -33.85
N SER A 65 -9.03 -5.74 -32.76
CA SER A 65 -7.57 -5.53 -32.76
C SER A 65 -6.92 -6.02 -31.48
N THR A 66 -5.68 -6.48 -31.60
CA THR A 66 -4.89 -7.02 -30.49
C THR A 66 -3.80 -6.06 -30.02
N GLU A 67 -3.15 -6.39 -28.91
CA GLU A 67 -1.96 -5.67 -28.43
C GLU A 67 -0.89 -5.58 -29.54
N LEU A 68 -0.72 -6.64 -30.33
CA LEU A 68 0.26 -6.70 -31.42
C LEU A 68 -0.06 -5.68 -32.52
N ASP A 69 -1.35 -5.50 -32.86
CA ASP A 69 -1.79 -4.54 -33.87
C ASP A 69 -1.39 -3.10 -33.51
N TYR A 70 -1.49 -2.74 -32.23
CA TYR A 70 -1.10 -1.42 -31.74
C TYR A 70 0.43 -1.24 -31.72
N TRP A 71 1.20 -2.26 -31.36
CA TRP A 71 2.67 -2.21 -31.45
C TRP A 71 3.16 -2.07 -32.90
N LEU A 72 2.56 -2.82 -33.83
CA LEU A 72 2.84 -2.68 -35.27
C LEU A 72 2.40 -1.30 -35.80
N GLY A 73 1.26 -0.79 -35.33
CA GLY A 73 0.81 0.57 -35.60
C GLY A 73 1.83 1.64 -35.18
N ALA A 74 2.33 1.56 -33.94
CA ALA A 74 3.34 2.49 -33.41
C ALA A 74 4.63 2.47 -34.25
N MET A 75 5.04 1.30 -34.73
CA MET A 75 6.17 1.15 -35.65
C MET A 75 5.92 1.92 -36.97
N TRP A 76 4.74 1.78 -37.58
CA TRP A 76 4.37 2.53 -38.79
C TRP A 76 4.24 4.04 -38.55
N CYS A 77 3.80 4.48 -37.36
CA CYS A 77 3.80 5.89 -36.97
C CYS A 77 5.21 6.50 -37.03
N LEU A 78 6.23 5.78 -36.51
CA LEU A 78 7.61 6.24 -36.51
C LEU A 78 8.15 6.43 -37.94
N LEU A 79 7.82 5.50 -38.84
CA LEU A 79 8.21 5.59 -40.26
C LEU A 79 7.53 6.78 -40.95
N ALA A 80 6.22 6.97 -40.72
CA ALA A 80 5.47 8.12 -41.23
C ALA A 80 6.05 9.45 -40.71
N GLY A 81 6.41 9.53 -39.43
CA GLY A 81 7.05 10.71 -38.86
C GLY A 81 8.40 11.04 -39.51
N LEU A 82 9.22 10.03 -39.74
CA LEU A 82 10.54 10.19 -40.39
C LEU A 82 10.39 10.73 -41.82
N TRP A 83 9.53 10.14 -42.63
CA TRP A 83 9.30 10.56 -44.01
C TRP A 83 8.59 11.92 -44.10
N SER A 84 7.60 12.17 -43.24
CA SER A 84 6.97 13.50 -43.10
C SER A 84 8.00 14.61 -42.81
N TYR A 85 8.97 14.33 -41.93
CA TYR A 85 10.06 15.26 -41.63
C TYR A 85 11.04 15.46 -42.79
N TRP A 86 11.39 14.40 -43.53
CA TRP A 86 12.27 14.51 -44.71
C TRP A 86 11.61 15.28 -45.86
N LEU A 87 10.32 15.03 -46.10
CA LEU A 87 9.52 15.76 -47.08
C LEU A 87 9.49 17.26 -46.76
N ALA A 88 9.22 17.60 -45.49
CA ALA A 88 9.21 18.99 -45.02
C ALA A 88 10.59 19.65 -45.15
N ASP A 89 11.67 18.96 -44.75
CA ASP A 89 13.03 19.48 -44.82
C ASP A 89 13.48 19.74 -46.27
N GLY A 90 13.24 18.78 -47.15
CA GLY A 90 13.70 18.88 -48.53
C GLY A 90 12.88 19.88 -49.37
N LEU A 91 11.57 20.00 -49.15
CA LEU A 91 10.75 21.05 -49.77
C LEU A 91 11.11 22.43 -49.23
N MET A 92 11.34 22.57 -47.92
CA MET A 92 11.82 23.83 -47.32
C MET A 92 13.13 24.27 -47.96
N ASN A 93 14.13 23.40 -48.03
CA ASN A 93 15.43 23.72 -48.63
C ASN A 93 15.31 24.11 -50.11
N ARG A 94 14.40 23.47 -50.85
CA ARG A 94 14.10 23.84 -52.23
C ARG A 94 13.40 25.20 -52.32
N TRP A 95 12.42 25.49 -51.48
CA TRP A 95 11.70 26.76 -51.54
C TRP A 95 12.56 27.95 -51.13
N LEU A 96 13.41 27.78 -50.11
CA LEU A 96 14.40 28.78 -49.70
C LEU A 96 15.38 29.15 -50.81
N PHE A 97 15.57 28.26 -51.78
CA PHE A 97 16.42 28.51 -52.93
C PHE A 97 15.72 29.36 -54.01
N TYR A 98 14.42 29.14 -54.25
CA TYR A 98 13.68 29.77 -55.34
C TYR A 98 12.86 30.99 -54.95
N TYR A 99 12.50 31.10 -53.68
CA TYR A 99 11.52 32.06 -53.19
C TYR A 99 12.07 32.82 -51.99
N GLU A 100 11.50 33.99 -51.75
CA GLU A 100 11.78 34.75 -50.55
C GLU A 100 11.38 33.99 -49.28
N VAL A 101 12.02 34.34 -48.17
CA VAL A 101 11.84 33.68 -46.87
C VAL A 101 10.37 33.68 -46.44
N GLY A 102 9.66 34.80 -46.61
CA GLY A 102 8.24 34.90 -46.27
C GLY A 102 7.35 33.91 -47.06
N SER A 103 7.53 33.84 -48.38
CA SER A 103 6.79 32.91 -49.24
C SER A 103 7.06 31.45 -48.88
N THR A 104 8.30 31.14 -48.46
CA THR A 104 8.68 29.79 -48.01
C THR A 104 8.02 29.42 -46.69
N ILE A 105 7.91 30.35 -45.73
CA ILE A 105 7.21 30.12 -44.46
C ILE A 105 5.73 29.80 -44.71
N PHE A 106 5.04 30.58 -45.54
CA PHE A 106 3.62 30.32 -45.84
C PHE A 106 3.41 28.94 -46.44
N ARG A 107 4.25 28.52 -47.39
CA ARG A 107 4.13 27.18 -47.99
C ARG A 107 4.45 26.05 -47.04
N LEU A 108 5.41 26.26 -46.13
CA LEU A 108 5.72 25.27 -45.09
C LEU A 108 4.53 25.12 -44.14
N ILE A 109 3.90 26.22 -43.70
CA ILE A 109 2.68 26.19 -42.88
C ILE A 109 1.54 25.47 -43.63
N SER A 110 1.30 25.81 -44.90
CA SER A 110 0.28 25.13 -45.71
C SER A 110 0.55 23.63 -45.87
N LEU A 111 1.81 23.24 -46.05
CA LEU A 111 2.20 21.83 -46.12
C LEU A 111 1.87 21.09 -44.82
N GLN A 112 2.18 21.68 -43.66
CA GLN A 112 1.85 21.05 -42.37
C GLN A 112 0.34 20.95 -42.16
N ALA A 113 -0.43 21.99 -42.51
CA ALA A 113 -1.88 21.96 -42.40
C ALA A 113 -2.50 20.85 -43.27
N ILE A 114 -2.05 20.72 -44.53
CA ILE A 114 -2.51 19.66 -45.43
C ILE A 114 -2.14 18.28 -44.87
N ASN A 115 -0.89 18.11 -44.42
CA ASN A 115 -0.42 16.85 -43.87
C ASN A 115 -1.25 16.43 -42.64
N TRP A 116 -1.47 17.34 -41.69
CA TRP A 116 -2.26 17.08 -40.49
C TRP A 116 -3.70 16.73 -40.80
N VAL A 117 -4.34 17.44 -41.74
CA VAL A 117 -5.73 17.18 -42.15
C VAL A 117 -5.86 15.82 -42.84
N ILE A 118 -4.91 15.47 -43.72
CA ILE A 118 -4.92 14.16 -44.39
C ILE A 118 -4.69 13.04 -43.36
N THR A 119 -3.72 13.18 -42.46
CA THR A 119 -3.48 12.18 -41.41
C THR A 119 -4.69 12.02 -40.50
N ALA A 120 -5.30 13.12 -40.05
CA ALA A 120 -6.52 13.07 -39.24
C ALA A 120 -7.69 12.42 -39.98
N PHE A 121 -7.88 12.73 -41.27
CA PHE A 121 -8.92 12.12 -42.11
C PHE A 121 -8.72 10.61 -42.24
N VAL A 122 -7.49 10.16 -42.50
CA VAL A 122 -7.16 8.73 -42.63
C VAL A 122 -7.42 8.00 -41.31
N ILE A 123 -6.95 8.53 -40.18
CA ILE A 123 -7.18 7.94 -38.85
C ILE A 123 -8.68 7.88 -38.53
N THR A 124 -9.44 8.92 -38.87
CA THR A 124 -10.89 8.94 -38.64
C THR A 124 -11.65 7.97 -39.55
N HIS A 125 -11.16 7.74 -40.78
CA HIS A 125 -11.80 6.86 -41.76
C HIS A 125 -11.69 5.38 -41.39
N TYR A 126 -10.51 4.92 -41.01
CA TYR A 126 -10.26 3.53 -40.59
C TYR A 126 -10.68 3.29 -39.13
N GLY A 127 -10.67 4.34 -38.31
CA GLY A 127 -11.03 4.27 -36.89
C GLY A 127 -9.82 3.95 -35.98
N PRO A 128 -9.96 4.16 -34.66
CA PRO A 128 -8.87 3.94 -33.69
C PRO A 128 -8.47 2.47 -33.57
N ASP A 129 -9.36 1.56 -33.94
CA ASP A 129 -9.18 0.11 -33.84
C ASP A 129 -8.41 -0.48 -35.05
N GLU A 130 -8.07 0.31 -36.07
CA GLU A 130 -7.29 -0.16 -37.22
C GLU A 130 -5.98 0.65 -37.40
N PRO A 131 -5.05 0.55 -36.42
CA PRO A 131 -3.84 1.38 -36.40
C PRO A 131 -2.87 1.03 -37.54
N ILE A 132 -2.77 -0.25 -37.93
CA ILE A 132 -1.88 -0.68 -39.02
C ILE A 132 -2.29 -0.04 -40.34
N TRP A 133 -3.57 -0.13 -40.73
CA TRP A 133 -4.07 0.43 -42.00
C TRP A 133 -3.91 1.94 -42.05
N SER A 134 -4.29 2.63 -40.98
CA SER A 134 -4.20 4.09 -40.86
C SER A 134 -2.78 4.59 -41.13
N TRP A 135 -1.80 4.00 -40.45
CA TRP A 135 -0.41 4.48 -40.50
C TRP A 135 0.38 3.93 -41.68
N MET A 136 0.05 2.73 -42.17
CA MET A 136 0.61 2.21 -43.42
C MET A 136 0.17 3.06 -44.62
N PHE A 137 -1.11 3.46 -44.69
CA PHE A 137 -1.60 4.34 -45.75
C PHE A 137 -0.88 5.69 -45.73
N CYS A 138 -0.77 6.32 -44.55
CA CYS A 138 -0.03 7.57 -44.39
C CYS A 138 1.43 7.43 -44.86
N SER A 139 2.08 6.33 -44.50
CA SER A 139 3.47 6.04 -44.88
C SER A 139 3.64 5.88 -46.39
N VAL A 140 2.73 5.16 -47.07
CA VAL A 140 2.78 4.98 -48.53
C VAL A 140 2.58 6.31 -49.27
N VAL A 141 1.63 7.13 -48.84
CA VAL A 141 1.42 8.46 -49.42
C VAL A 141 2.67 9.33 -49.27
N LEU A 142 3.26 9.36 -48.08
CA LEU A 142 4.50 10.11 -47.82
C LEU A 142 5.68 9.58 -48.66
N ALA A 143 5.84 8.27 -48.78
CA ALA A 143 6.85 7.66 -49.64
C ALA A 143 6.73 8.10 -51.10
N ILE A 144 5.51 8.14 -51.65
CA ILE A 144 5.25 8.62 -53.01
C ILE A 144 5.61 10.11 -53.12
N CYS A 145 5.21 10.93 -52.14
CA CYS A 145 5.55 12.35 -52.10
C CYS A 145 7.07 12.59 -52.06
N ASP A 146 7.82 11.83 -51.24
CA ASP A 146 9.28 11.90 -51.16
C ASP A 146 9.96 11.46 -52.46
N VAL A 147 9.48 10.38 -53.09
CA VAL A 147 9.98 9.95 -54.42
C VAL A 147 9.76 11.04 -55.47
N ILE A 148 8.55 11.59 -55.54
CA ILE A 148 8.22 12.69 -56.46
C ILE A 148 9.13 13.87 -56.18
N GLN A 149 9.26 14.28 -54.92
CA GLN A 149 10.12 15.37 -54.53
C GLN A 149 11.55 15.14 -55.02
N TRP A 150 12.15 13.97 -54.75
CA TRP A 150 13.55 13.68 -55.09
C TRP A 150 13.77 13.60 -56.60
N LEU A 151 12.80 13.04 -57.35
CA LEU A 151 12.83 13.03 -58.82
C LEU A 151 12.72 14.44 -59.41
N PHE A 152 11.85 15.31 -58.90
CA PHE A 152 11.71 16.68 -59.41
C PHE A 152 12.87 17.59 -58.98
N THR A 153 13.50 17.34 -57.84
CA THR A 153 14.69 18.09 -57.41
C THR A 153 15.85 17.92 -58.42
N SER A 154 15.86 16.82 -59.17
CA SER A 154 16.84 16.55 -60.25
C SER A 154 16.70 17.41 -61.51
N THR A 155 15.56 18.09 -61.71
CA THR A 155 15.26 18.83 -62.95
C THR A 155 15.75 20.28 -62.96
N THR A 156 16.40 20.72 -61.87
CA THR A 156 16.68 22.14 -61.67
C THR A 156 18.09 22.54 -62.13
N LYS A 157 18.19 23.15 -63.33
CA LYS A 157 19.16 24.17 -63.85
C LYS A 157 20.61 24.27 -63.31
N PHE A 158 21.17 23.24 -62.66
CA PHE A 158 22.46 23.23 -61.98
C PHE A 158 23.32 22.01 -62.38
N GLN A 159 23.38 21.71 -63.67
CA GLN A 159 24.38 20.78 -64.21
C GLN A 159 25.33 21.58 -65.11
N LYS A 160 26.33 22.21 -64.52
CA LYS A 160 27.58 22.46 -65.22
C LYS A 160 28.58 21.42 -64.70
N ASP A 161 28.97 20.53 -65.60
CA ASP A 161 30.11 19.59 -65.55
C ASP A 161 29.94 18.17 -64.98
N GLU A 162 28.73 17.66 -64.74
CA GLU A 162 28.53 16.22 -64.42
C GLU A 162 27.55 15.51 -65.36
N ASP A 163 27.89 14.27 -65.73
CA ASP A 163 27.12 13.39 -66.62
C ASP A 163 25.69 13.15 -66.06
N PRO A 164 24.62 13.56 -66.77
CA PRO A 164 23.25 13.43 -66.30
C PRO A 164 22.83 11.97 -66.02
N GLY A 165 23.49 11.00 -66.65
CA GLY A 165 23.28 9.57 -66.38
C GLY A 165 23.70 9.16 -64.96
N LYS A 166 24.86 9.64 -64.48
CA LYS A 166 25.40 9.31 -63.15
C LYS A 166 24.57 9.92 -62.01
N ILE A 167 24.07 11.14 -62.18
CA ILE A 167 23.26 11.81 -61.15
C ILE A 167 21.91 11.09 -60.98
N ARG A 168 21.27 10.70 -62.09
CA ARG A 168 20.04 9.91 -62.03
C ARG A 168 20.27 8.58 -61.29
N GLN A 169 21.40 7.91 -61.53
CA GLN A 169 21.77 6.68 -60.82
C GLN A 169 21.96 6.90 -59.31
N LEU A 170 22.61 7.99 -58.89
CA LEU A 170 22.78 8.33 -57.48
C LEU A 170 21.44 8.61 -56.79
N ILE A 171 20.52 9.31 -57.44
CA ILE A 171 19.18 9.58 -56.89
C ILE A 171 18.39 8.29 -56.73
N TRP A 172 18.38 7.42 -57.75
CA TRP A 172 17.72 6.11 -57.64
C TRP A 172 18.33 5.24 -56.55
N LYS A 173 19.65 5.31 -56.33
CA LYS A 173 20.33 4.61 -55.23
C LYS A 173 19.86 5.12 -53.86
N GLU A 174 19.72 6.43 -53.66
CA GLU A 174 19.25 6.97 -52.39
C GLU A 174 17.74 6.68 -52.19
N ILE A 175 16.90 6.80 -53.24
CA ILE A 175 15.47 6.41 -53.18
C ILE A 175 15.34 4.95 -52.75
N TYR A 176 16.13 4.06 -53.36
CA TYR A 176 16.16 2.65 -53.01
C TYR A 176 16.53 2.44 -51.54
N ARG A 177 17.59 3.11 -51.08
CA ARG A 177 18.10 2.97 -49.71
C ARG A 177 17.15 3.48 -48.63
N TYR A 178 16.49 4.62 -48.86
CA TYR A 178 15.77 5.36 -47.82
C TYR A 178 14.25 5.23 -47.87
N ILE A 179 13.71 4.78 -49.00
CA ILE A 179 12.26 4.62 -49.18
C ILE A 179 11.94 3.14 -49.41
N PHE A 180 12.49 2.50 -50.45
CA PHE A 180 12.12 1.13 -50.79
C PHE A 180 12.58 0.08 -49.76
N ILE A 181 13.83 0.14 -49.27
CA ILE A 181 14.33 -0.82 -48.28
C ILE A 181 13.53 -0.75 -46.96
N PRO A 182 13.34 0.43 -46.32
CA PRO A 182 12.55 0.51 -45.08
C PRO A 182 11.10 0.07 -45.28
N LEU A 183 10.46 0.44 -46.41
CA LEU A 183 9.11 -0.01 -46.72
C LEU A 183 9.04 -1.54 -46.78
N ALA A 184 9.97 -2.19 -47.50
CA ALA A 184 10.02 -3.65 -47.62
C ALA A 184 10.22 -4.33 -46.26
N ILE A 185 11.15 -3.83 -45.43
CA ILE A 185 11.40 -4.40 -44.09
C ILE A 185 10.17 -4.30 -43.20
N PHE A 186 9.53 -3.13 -43.13
CA PHE A 186 8.37 -2.93 -42.26
C PHE A 186 7.18 -3.78 -42.72
N THR A 187 6.93 -3.86 -44.03
CA THR A 187 5.89 -4.76 -44.57
C THR A 187 6.18 -6.23 -44.27
N PHE A 188 7.44 -6.67 -44.36
CA PHE A 188 7.82 -8.06 -44.09
C PHE A 188 7.66 -8.43 -42.61
N ILE A 189 8.05 -7.53 -41.70
CA ILE A 189 7.84 -7.71 -40.25
C ILE A 189 6.36 -7.76 -39.93
N THR A 190 5.57 -6.79 -40.43
CA THR A 190 4.11 -6.79 -40.25
C THR A 190 3.49 -8.08 -40.79
N MET A 191 3.91 -8.56 -41.96
CA MET A 191 3.43 -9.82 -42.53
C MET A 191 3.76 -11.03 -41.64
N ILE A 192 4.99 -11.16 -41.13
CA ILE A 192 5.38 -12.28 -40.25
C ILE A 192 4.54 -12.26 -38.97
N CYS A 193 4.45 -11.10 -38.31
CA CYS A 193 3.71 -10.96 -37.07
C CYS A 193 2.22 -11.27 -37.26
N LEU A 194 1.59 -10.76 -38.32
CA LEU A 194 0.19 -11.04 -38.63
C LEU A 194 -0.04 -12.50 -39.05
N LEU A 195 0.92 -13.15 -39.72
CA LEU A 195 0.83 -14.57 -40.05
C LEU A 195 0.96 -15.46 -38.81
N GLU A 196 1.83 -15.11 -37.87
CA GLU A 196 1.96 -15.81 -36.58
C GLU A 196 0.69 -15.65 -35.75
N GLU A 197 0.16 -14.44 -35.69
CA GLU A 197 -1.11 -14.13 -35.03
C GLU A 197 -2.28 -14.86 -35.70
N GLN A 198 -2.38 -14.83 -37.03
CA GLN A 198 -3.37 -15.61 -37.77
C GLN A 198 -3.20 -17.11 -37.55
N SER A 199 -1.98 -17.61 -37.36
CA SER A 199 -1.75 -19.01 -36.97
C SER A 199 -2.31 -19.31 -35.58
N ARG A 200 -2.14 -18.40 -34.61
CA ARG A 200 -2.72 -18.53 -33.26
C ARG A 200 -4.24 -18.40 -33.25
N PHE A 201 -4.82 -17.56 -34.12
CA PHE A 201 -6.28 -17.38 -34.26
C PHE A 201 -6.96 -18.44 -35.12
N ARG A 202 -6.34 -18.97 -36.17
CA ARG A 202 -6.89 -20.15 -36.89
C ARG A 202 -7.00 -21.37 -35.98
N TYR A 203 -6.26 -21.35 -34.89
CA TYR A 203 -6.32 -22.32 -33.81
C TYR A 203 -7.49 -22.13 -32.83
N ASN A 204 -8.10 -20.95 -32.81
CA ASN A 204 -9.24 -20.56 -31.98
C ASN A 204 -10.05 -19.52 -32.81
N PRO A 205 -10.92 -19.85 -33.82
CA PRO A 205 -12.15 -20.65 -33.65
C PRO A 205 -12.75 -21.17 -35.00
N ILE A 206 -12.11 -22.11 -35.74
CA ILE A 206 -12.69 -22.64 -37.01
C ILE A 206 -13.15 -24.12 -36.90
N GLU A 207 -12.93 -24.82 -35.79
CA GLU A 207 -13.48 -26.16 -35.58
C GLU A 207 -14.51 -26.28 -34.44
N HIS A 208 -15.12 -25.18 -34.00
CA HIS A 208 -16.37 -25.26 -33.22
C HIS A 208 -17.55 -25.90 -34.00
N THR A 209 -17.39 -26.18 -35.30
CA THR A 209 -18.38 -26.89 -36.13
C THR A 209 -18.16 -28.40 -36.27
N LYS A 210 -17.13 -28.99 -35.66
CA LYS A 210 -17.13 -30.42 -35.34
C LYS A 210 -16.99 -30.59 -33.83
N SER A 211 -18.06 -30.27 -33.12
CA SER A 211 -18.31 -30.88 -31.81
C SER A 211 -18.17 -32.39 -31.98
N TYR A 212 -17.07 -32.97 -31.51
CA TYR A 212 -17.01 -34.38 -31.23
C TYR A 212 -18.02 -34.59 -30.10
N LYS A 213 -19.27 -34.91 -30.46
CA LYS A 213 -20.31 -35.27 -29.50
C LYS A 213 -19.93 -36.61 -28.87
N LEU A 214 -19.00 -36.56 -27.92
CA LEU A 214 -18.78 -37.66 -26.99
C LEU A 214 -20.02 -37.77 -26.11
N ASN A 215 -20.33 -38.98 -25.65
CA ASN A 215 -21.40 -39.14 -24.67
C ASN A 215 -20.88 -38.67 -23.31
N THR A 216 -21.11 -37.40 -23.00
CA THR A 216 -20.61 -36.73 -21.78
C THR A 216 -21.55 -36.88 -20.59
N ASN A 217 -22.76 -37.42 -20.81
CA ASN A 217 -23.78 -37.51 -19.77
C ASN A 217 -23.57 -38.79 -18.95
N LEU A 218 -23.54 -38.65 -17.62
CA LEU A 218 -23.69 -39.78 -16.72
C LEU A 218 -25.10 -40.38 -16.88
N SER A 219 -25.17 -41.69 -17.06
CA SER A 219 -26.41 -42.45 -17.00
C SER A 219 -26.93 -42.56 -15.56
N LEU A 220 -28.25 -42.60 -15.38
CA LEU A 220 -28.89 -42.78 -14.07
C LEU A 220 -28.47 -44.06 -13.32
N SER A 221 -27.83 -45.02 -14.02
CA SER A 221 -27.28 -46.25 -13.45
C SER A 221 -25.86 -46.11 -12.88
N GLU A 222 -25.12 -45.04 -13.22
CA GLU A 222 -23.71 -44.87 -12.80
C GLU A 222 -23.55 -44.19 -11.45
N ILE A 223 -24.50 -43.35 -11.04
CA ILE A 223 -24.61 -42.86 -9.66
C ILE A 223 -25.89 -43.44 -9.09
N ARG A 224 -25.75 -44.35 -8.14
CA ARG A 224 -26.89 -44.98 -7.49
C ARG A 224 -27.58 -43.95 -6.57
N PRO A 225 -28.83 -43.54 -6.84
CA PRO A 225 -29.45 -42.41 -6.14
C PRO A 225 -29.87 -42.75 -4.70
N ASP A 226 -30.02 -44.03 -4.35
CA ASP A 226 -30.31 -44.52 -3.00
C ASP A 226 -29.05 -44.78 -2.14
N SER A 227 -27.85 -44.46 -2.64
CA SER A 227 -26.61 -44.57 -1.87
C SER A 227 -26.49 -43.42 -0.86
N ASN A 228 -26.03 -43.76 0.36
CA ASN A 228 -25.84 -42.80 1.44
C ASN A 228 -24.75 -41.75 1.15
N VAL A 229 -23.65 -42.18 0.50
CA VAL A 229 -22.56 -41.29 0.06
C VAL A 229 -22.36 -41.43 -1.45
N LYS A 230 -22.34 -40.31 -2.17
CA LYS A 230 -22.14 -40.23 -3.62
C LYS A 230 -20.87 -39.45 -3.93
N VAL A 231 -20.00 -40.01 -4.76
CA VAL A 231 -18.70 -39.41 -5.10
C VAL A 231 -18.53 -39.32 -6.60
N ILE A 232 -18.08 -38.15 -7.08
CA ILE A 232 -17.61 -37.97 -8.46
C ILE A 232 -16.10 -37.82 -8.46
N MET A 233 -15.41 -38.64 -9.24
CA MET A 233 -13.97 -38.53 -9.45
C MET A 233 -13.67 -37.93 -10.82
N ILE A 234 -12.92 -36.84 -10.85
CA ILE A 234 -12.42 -36.25 -12.09
C ILE A 234 -10.92 -36.53 -12.21
N VAL A 235 -10.52 -37.06 -13.35
CA VAL A 235 -9.12 -37.37 -13.66
C VAL A 235 -8.69 -36.46 -14.81
N LEU A 236 -7.81 -35.51 -14.54
CA LEU A 236 -7.29 -34.65 -15.60
C LEU A 236 -6.37 -35.45 -16.51
N SER A 237 -6.58 -35.31 -17.81
CA SER A 237 -5.78 -35.98 -18.83
C SER A 237 -5.55 -35.04 -20.02
N SER A 238 -4.84 -35.53 -21.04
CA SER A 238 -4.54 -34.76 -22.25
C SER A 238 -4.82 -35.49 -23.56
N TRP A 239 -4.85 -34.72 -24.65
CA TRP A 239 -4.95 -35.24 -26.03
C TRP A 239 -3.71 -36.01 -26.52
N THR A 240 -2.63 -36.05 -25.74
CA THR A 240 -1.35 -36.66 -26.16
C THR A 240 -1.42 -38.19 -26.23
N GLU A 241 -0.50 -38.80 -26.99
CA GLU A 241 -0.34 -40.27 -27.00
C GLU A 241 0.04 -40.82 -25.61
N SER A 242 0.82 -40.03 -24.84
CA SER A 242 1.14 -40.35 -23.45
C SER A 242 -0.13 -40.37 -22.59
N GLY A 243 -0.96 -39.31 -22.66
CA GLY A 243 -2.25 -39.24 -21.97
C GLY A 243 -3.17 -40.42 -22.33
N TYR A 244 -3.25 -40.80 -23.61
CA TYR A 244 -4.01 -41.99 -24.05
C TYR A 244 -3.55 -43.28 -23.35
N ARG A 245 -2.24 -43.49 -23.21
CA ARG A 245 -1.68 -44.66 -22.50
C ARG A 245 -1.91 -44.57 -20.99
N LYS A 246 -1.72 -43.39 -20.40
CA LYS A 246 -1.92 -43.13 -18.97
C LYS A 246 -3.35 -43.40 -18.54
N ARG A 247 -4.36 -42.96 -19.31
CA ARG A 247 -5.77 -43.31 -19.06
C ARG A 247 -6.01 -44.83 -19.04
N GLN A 248 -5.44 -45.56 -19.99
CA GLN A 248 -5.57 -47.03 -19.99
C GLN A 248 -4.89 -47.67 -18.78
N THR A 249 -3.71 -47.21 -18.41
CA THR A 249 -3.01 -47.68 -17.20
C THR A 249 -3.85 -47.39 -15.96
N PHE A 250 -4.40 -46.18 -15.83
CA PHE A 250 -5.25 -45.79 -14.71
C PHE A 250 -6.53 -46.64 -14.60
N ARG A 251 -7.14 -47.00 -15.74
CA ARG A 251 -8.27 -47.96 -15.80
C ARG A 251 -7.86 -49.36 -15.33
N ASP A 252 -6.66 -49.80 -15.69
CA ASP A 252 -6.14 -51.12 -15.35
C ASP A 252 -5.74 -51.26 -13.87
N THR A 253 -5.65 -50.14 -13.13
CA THR A 253 -5.12 -50.04 -11.77
C THR A 253 -6.09 -49.34 -10.81
N SER A 254 -6.01 -48.02 -10.64
CA SER A 254 -6.75 -47.20 -9.67
C SER A 254 -8.28 -47.39 -9.80
N VAL A 255 -8.79 -47.51 -11.03
CA VAL A 255 -10.23 -47.76 -11.27
C VAL A 255 -10.67 -49.13 -10.78
N LYS A 256 -9.82 -50.16 -10.85
CA LYS A 256 -10.16 -51.51 -10.35
C LYS A 256 -10.25 -51.56 -8.82
N LEU A 257 -9.68 -50.57 -8.14
CA LEU A 257 -9.79 -50.41 -6.69
C LEU A 257 -11.06 -49.66 -6.27
N ILE A 258 -11.87 -49.16 -7.21
CA ILE A 258 -13.18 -48.57 -6.89
C ILE A 258 -14.12 -49.70 -6.44
N PRO A 259 -14.70 -49.64 -5.22
CA PRO A 259 -15.62 -50.67 -4.76
C PRO A 259 -16.90 -50.68 -5.60
N GLN A 260 -17.55 -51.84 -5.64
CA GLN A 260 -18.86 -51.95 -6.30
C GLN A 260 -19.89 -51.05 -5.60
N SER A 261 -20.71 -50.35 -6.38
CA SER A 261 -21.74 -49.44 -5.86
C SER A 261 -22.70 -50.19 -4.92
N SER A 262 -22.84 -49.70 -3.69
CA SER A 262 -23.65 -50.28 -2.63
C SER A 262 -24.67 -49.26 -2.10
N LYS A 263 -25.50 -49.65 -1.13
CA LYS A 263 -26.37 -48.68 -0.42
C LYS A 263 -25.57 -47.66 0.41
N ASN A 264 -24.32 -47.96 0.73
CA ASN A 264 -23.51 -47.10 1.59
C ASN A 264 -22.72 -46.08 0.76
N ILE A 265 -22.12 -46.50 -0.35
CA ILE A 265 -21.33 -45.62 -1.22
C ILE A 265 -21.49 -45.95 -2.71
N SER A 266 -21.55 -44.91 -3.53
CA SER A 266 -21.50 -45.00 -5.01
C SER A 266 -20.49 -44.00 -5.54
N ILE A 267 -19.57 -44.48 -6.39
CA ILE A 267 -18.47 -43.70 -6.95
C ILE A 267 -18.51 -43.84 -8.47
N THR A 268 -18.45 -42.70 -9.16
CA THR A 268 -18.27 -42.64 -10.62
C THR A 268 -17.03 -41.81 -10.96
N TYR A 269 -16.45 -42.03 -12.13
CA TYR A 269 -15.29 -41.26 -12.59
C TYR A 269 -15.40 -40.82 -14.05
N ARG A 270 -14.73 -39.72 -14.40
CA ARG A 270 -14.52 -39.27 -15.78
C ARG A 270 -13.12 -38.71 -15.99
N PHE A 271 -12.54 -38.99 -17.15
CA PHE A 271 -11.36 -38.30 -17.63
C PHE A 271 -11.76 -36.97 -18.28
N VAL A 272 -11.20 -35.87 -17.77
CA VAL A 272 -11.48 -34.51 -18.24
C VAL A 272 -10.37 -34.08 -19.19
N LEU A 273 -10.75 -33.77 -20.43
CA LEU A 273 -9.88 -33.20 -21.47
C LEU A 273 -10.40 -31.82 -21.88
N GLY A 274 -9.51 -30.90 -22.25
CA GLY A 274 -9.91 -29.69 -23.00
C GLY A 274 -10.22 -30.01 -24.47
N ASP A 275 -10.47 -28.99 -25.27
CA ASP A 275 -10.42 -29.04 -26.73
C ASP A 275 -8.97 -29.25 -27.19
N ALA A 276 -8.80 -29.88 -28.36
CA ALA A 276 -7.47 -30.18 -28.88
C ALA A 276 -6.61 -28.91 -28.94
N PRO A 277 -5.41 -28.90 -28.34
CA PRO A 277 -4.54 -27.72 -28.33
C PRO A 277 -3.94 -27.47 -29.72
N SER A 278 -4.08 -28.45 -30.61
CA SER A 278 -3.41 -28.54 -31.88
C SER A 278 -4.29 -29.26 -32.95
N ALA A 279 -4.57 -28.70 -34.14
CA ALA A 279 -5.18 -29.31 -35.32
C ALA A 279 -4.34 -30.48 -35.82
N LYS A 280 -3.00 -30.40 -35.73
CA LYS A 280 -2.13 -31.57 -35.97
C LYS A 280 -2.44 -32.68 -34.96
N LEU A 281 -2.55 -32.32 -33.67
CA LEU A 281 -2.86 -33.30 -32.63
C LEU A 281 -4.27 -33.87 -32.80
N GLN A 282 -5.25 -33.03 -33.11
CA GLN A 282 -6.62 -33.39 -33.44
C GLN A 282 -6.68 -34.37 -34.61
N LEU A 283 -6.03 -34.06 -35.74
CA LEU A 283 -5.96 -34.97 -36.90
C LEU A 283 -5.35 -36.32 -36.54
N SER A 284 -4.32 -36.33 -35.67
CA SER A 284 -3.65 -37.58 -35.27
C SER A 284 -4.38 -38.39 -34.20
N MET A 285 -5.12 -37.74 -33.29
CA MET A 285 -5.66 -38.34 -32.07
C MET A 285 -7.18 -38.42 -32.00
N ALA A 286 -7.92 -37.63 -32.79
CA ALA A 286 -9.38 -37.57 -32.73
C ALA A 286 -10.05 -38.94 -32.97
N HIS A 287 -9.56 -39.71 -33.95
CA HIS A 287 -10.09 -41.06 -34.20
C HIS A 287 -9.84 -42.00 -33.01
N LYS A 288 -8.64 -41.95 -32.41
CA LYS A 288 -8.32 -42.77 -31.23
C LYS A 288 -9.20 -42.42 -30.03
N LEU A 289 -9.43 -41.13 -29.78
CA LEU A 289 -10.29 -40.65 -28.70
C LEU A 289 -11.77 -41.00 -28.92
N LEU A 290 -12.27 -40.90 -30.16
CA LEU A 290 -13.62 -41.33 -30.49
C LEU A 290 -13.83 -42.82 -30.26
N ASP A 291 -12.87 -43.65 -30.68
CA ASP A 291 -12.92 -45.09 -30.46
C ASP A 291 -12.75 -45.47 -29.00
N GLU A 292 -11.93 -44.72 -28.25
CA GLU A 292 -11.79 -44.86 -26.78
C GLU A 292 -13.11 -44.51 -26.08
N SER A 293 -13.71 -43.37 -26.40
CA SER A 293 -14.98 -42.93 -25.84
C SER A 293 -16.11 -43.92 -26.14
N LYS A 294 -16.17 -44.49 -27.35
CA LYS A 294 -17.16 -45.53 -27.68
C LYS A 294 -16.96 -46.82 -26.89
N ARG A 295 -15.70 -47.18 -26.58
CA ARG A 295 -15.36 -48.41 -25.85
C ARG A 295 -15.60 -48.28 -24.35
N HIS A 296 -15.25 -47.13 -23.77
CA HIS A 296 -15.18 -46.96 -22.31
C HIS A 296 -16.24 -46.01 -21.75
N GLY A 297 -16.73 -45.05 -22.54
CA GLY A 297 -17.80 -44.13 -22.12
C GLY A 297 -17.42 -43.17 -20.98
N ASP A 298 -16.14 -43.01 -20.70
CA ASP A 298 -15.62 -42.35 -19.50
C ASP A 298 -14.86 -41.04 -19.77
N LEU A 299 -14.95 -40.51 -20.99
CA LEU A 299 -14.29 -39.26 -21.40
C LEU A 299 -15.28 -38.08 -21.42
N VAL A 300 -14.85 -36.93 -20.89
CA VAL A 300 -15.53 -35.65 -21.05
C VAL A 300 -14.59 -34.61 -21.64
N ILE A 301 -15.06 -33.91 -22.68
CA ILE A 301 -14.37 -32.73 -23.23
C ILE A 301 -15.10 -31.49 -22.71
N VAL A 302 -14.36 -30.62 -22.04
CA VAL A 302 -14.87 -29.37 -21.48
C VAL A 302 -14.51 -28.17 -22.36
N PRO A 303 -15.30 -27.08 -22.37
CA PRO A 303 -15.14 -25.96 -23.31
C PRO A 303 -13.98 -25.04 -22.91
N THR A 304 -12.76 -25.52 -23.08
CA THR A 304 -11.48 -24.81 -22.87
C THR A 304 -10.37 -25.56 -23.58
N SER A 305 -9.28 -24.92 -23.98
CA SER A 305 -8.18 -25.64 -24.63
C SER A 305 -7.46 -26.57 -23.64
N ASP A 306 -6.83 -27.62 -24.17
CA ASP A 306 -6.01 -28.57 -23.41
C ASP A 306 -4.52 -28.15 -23.36
N HIS A 307 -4.24 -26.85 -23.49
CA HIS A 307 -2.90 -26.28 -23.31
C HIS A 307 -2.56 -26.19 -21.81
N ASP A 308 -1.29 -26.31 -21.45
CA ASP A 308 -0.85 -26.28 -20.05
C ASP A 308 -1.20 -24.95 -19.36
N ASP A 309 -1.12 -23.83 -20.10
CA ASP A 309 -1.50 -22.49 -19.63
C ASP A 309 -2.99 -22.38 -19.24
N ASP A 310 -3.86 -23.24 -19.80
CA ASP A 310 -5.30 -23.26 -19.57
C ASP A 310 -5.72 -24.30 -18.51
N LEU A 311 -4.76 -24.97 -17.85
CA LEU A 311 -5.02 -26.09 -16.94
C LEU A 311 -5.97 -25.73 -15.78
N SER A 312 -5.84 -24.53 -15.22
CA SER A 312 -6.74 -24.06 -14.15
C SER A 312 -8.16 -23.82 -14.64
N HIS A 313 -8.32 -23.35 -15.89
CA HIS A 313 -9.62 -23.21 -16.51
C HIS A 313 -10.24 -24.58 -16.83
N LYS A 314 -9.42 -25.56 -17.25
CA LYS A 314 -9.82 -26.97 -17.39
C LYS A 314 -10.33 -27.57 -16.08
N VAL A 315 -9.65 -27.31 -14.96
CA VAL A 315 -10.11 -27.74 -13.62
C VAL A 315 -11.46 -27.11 -13.29
N TYR A 316 -11.60 -25.79 -13.46
CA TYR A 316 -12.85 -25.07 -13.22
C TYR A 316 -14.02 -25.64 -14.06
N LYS A 317 -13.79 -25.85 -15.37
CA LYS A 317 -14.80 -26.42 -16.26
C LYS A 317 -15.12 -27.87 -15.94
N GLY A 318 -14.16 -28.64 -15.43
CA GLY A 318 -14.41 -29.97 -14.87
C GLY A 318 -15.35 -29.92 -13.66
N PHE A 319 -15.16 -28.95 -12.75
CA PHE A 319 -16.08 -28.73 -11.63
C PHE A 319 -17.46 -28.26 -12.10
N GLU A 320 -17.53 -27.33 -13.05
CA GLU A 320 -18.79 -26.87 -13.66
C GLU A 320 -19.58 -28.03 -14.29
N TRP A 321 -18.90 -28.93 -15.01
CA TRP A 321 -19.50 -30.16 -15.54
C TRP A 321 -20.02 -31.08 -14.42
N SER A 322 -19.22 -31.31 -13.37
CA SER A 322 -19.64 -32.17 -12.26
C SER A 322 -20.85 -31.63 -11.50
N ASN A 323 -20.97 -30.30 -11.38
CA ASN A 323 -22.03 -29.60 -10.66
C ASN A 323 -23.43 -29.77 -11.28
N GLN A 324 -23.52 -30.37 -12.48
CA GLN A 324 -24.78 -30.76 -13.10
C GLN A 324 -25.42 -31.97 -12.41
N TYR A 325 -24.69 -32.66 -11.54
CA TYR A 325 -25.11 -33.89 -10.87
C TYR A 325 -25.16 -33.71 -9.34
N SER A 326 -25.96 -34.54 -8.66
CA SER A 326 -26.01 -34.56 -7.21
C SER A 326 -24.98 -35.52 -6.64
N PHE A 327 -23.97 -34.99 -5.95
CA PHE A 327 -22.94 -35.74 -5.25
C PHE A 327 -22.60 -35.08 -3.91
N ASP A 328 -21.95 -35.83 -3.02
CA ASP A 328 -21.56 -35.37 -1.68
C ASP A 328 -20.06 -35.04 -1.63
N TYR A 329 -19.22 -35.79 -2.36
CA TYR A 329 -17.78 -35.54 -2.47
C TYR A 329 -17.28 -35.51 -3.92
N ILE A 330 -16.25 -34.70 -4.17
CA ILE A 330 -15.50 -34.70 -5.41
C ILE A 330 -14.04 -35.09 -5.16
N VAL A 331 -13.51 -36.00 -5.97
CA VAL A 331 -12.10 -36.41 -5.96
C VAL A 331 -11.45 -35.93 -7.25
N LYS A 332 -10.48 -35.01 -7.15
CA LYS A 332 -9.66 -34.59 -8.30
C LYS A 332 -8.32 -35.30 -8.27
N THR A 333 -7.89 -35.84 -9.40
CA THR A 333 -6.53 -36.37 -9.57
C THR A 333 -6.06 -36.18 -11.02
N ASP A 334 -4.83 -36.58 -11.30
CA ASP A 334 -4.21 -36.56 -12.63
C ASP A 334 -4.03 -38.01 -13.13
N ASP A 335 -3.88 -38.19 -14.44
CA ASP A 335 -3.83 -39.51 -15.08
C ASP A 335 -2.54 -40.30 -14.81
N ASP A 336 -1.55 -39.68 -14.17
CA ASP A 336 -0.27 -40.24 -13.77
C ASP A 336 -0.15 -40.45 -12.24
N ILE A 337 -1.28 -40.49 -11.52
CA ILE A 337 -1.34 -40.76 -10.08
C ILE A 337 -1.96 -42.14 -9.83
N PHE A 338 -1.30 -42.99 -9.05
CA PHE A 338 -1.95 -44.19 -8.50
C PHE A 338 -2.79 -43.82 -7.29
N VAL A 339 -4.05 -44.24 -7.22
CA VAL A 339 -4.97 -43.86 -6.14
C VAL A 339 -5.60 -45.10 -5.50
N ARG A 340 -5.47 -45.24 -4.18
CA ARG A 340 -6.10 -46.27 -3.35
C ARG A 340 -7.57 -45.95 -3.10
N MET A 341 -8.38 -46.06 -4.15
CA MET A 341 -9.82 -45.79 -4.09
C MET A 341 -10.56 -46.72 -3.13
N ASP A 342 -10.02 -47.91 -2.85
CA ASP A 342 -10.54 -48.84 -1.84
C ASP A 342 -10.43 -48.28 -0.41
N ILE A 343 -9.35 -47.55 -0.11
CA ILE A 343 -9.16 -46.87 1.17
C ILE A 343 -10.00 -45.59 1.23
N ILE A 344 -9.92 -44.74 0.19
CA ILE A 344 -10.64 -43.47 0.14
C ILE A 344 -12.15 -43.70 0.23
N ALA A 345 -12.68 -44.70 -0.47
CA ALA A 345 -14.10 -45.03 -0.44
C ALA A 345 -14.59 -45.36 0.98
N ARG A 346 -13.84 -46.21 1.69
CA ARG A 346 -14.16 -46.58 3.08
C ARG A 346 -14.10 -45.37 4.01
N GLU A 347 -13.09 -44.52 3.88
CA GLU A 347 -12.97 -43.31 4.71
C GLU A 347 -14.10 -42.29 4.44
N LEU A 348 -14.55 -42.17 3.19
CA LEU A 348 -15.70 -41.33 2.83
C LEU A 348 -17.03 -41.92 3.30
N GLU A 349 -17.18 -43.25 3.21
CA GLU A 349 -18.33 -43.97 3.76
C GLU A 349 -18.46 -43.76 5.27
N GLU A 350 -17.36 -43.92 6.02
CA GLU A 350 -17.29 -43.66 7.46
C GLU A 350 -17.54 -42.19 7.80
N SER A 351 -17.18 -41.26 6.90
CA SER A 351 -17.37 -39.83 7.09
C SER A 351 -18.82 -39.36 6.88
N GLY A 352 -19.63 -40.11 6.14
CA GLY A 352 -21.01 -39.75 5.77
C GLY A 352 -21.11 -38.54 4.81
N PRO A 353 -22.31 -38.15 4.36
CA PRO A 353 -22.50 -37.10 3.35
C PRO A 353 -22.42 -35.66 3.90
N ASP A 354 -22.50 -35.45 5.22
CA ASP A 354 -22.76 -34.12 5.82
C ASP A 354 -21.51 -33.24 6.03
N LYS A 355 -20.34 -33.63 5.52
CA LYS A 355 -19.10 -32.85 5.70
C LYS A 355 -19.06 -31.61 4.79
N LYS A 356 -19.67 -30.53 5.26
CA LYS A 356 -19.56 -29.20 4.65
C LYS A 356 -18.16 -28.61 4.88
N TYR A 357 -17.66 -27.87 3.89
CA TYR A 357 -16.37 -27.16 3.97
C TYR A 357 -15.16 -28.08 4.19
N TYR A 358 -15.25 -29.32 3.72
CA TYR A 358 -14.21 -30.32 3.87
C TYR A 358 -13.36 -30.41 2.61
N TRP A 359 -12.05 -30.17 2.75
CA TRP A 359 -11.05 -30.39 1.71
C TRP A 359 -9.85 -31.11 2.32
N ARG A 360 -9.38 -32.17 1.65
CA ARG A 360 -8.22 -32.96 2.07
C ARG A 360 -7.33 -33.27 0.88
N GLY A 361 -6.02 -33.04 1.00
CA GLY A 361 -5.10 -33.19 -0.12
C GLY A 361 -3.64 -32.84 0.21
N LEU A 362 -2.80 -32.80 -0.82
CA LEU A 362 -1.42 -32.29 -0.76
C LEU A 362 -1.39 -30.88 -1.34
N GLY A 363 -0.96 -29.89 -0.55
CA GLY A 363 -1.00 -28.47 -0.90
C GLY A 363 0.36 -27.86 -1.23
N TYR A 364 1.06 -28.34 -2.26
CA TYR A 364 2.32 -27.76 -2.74
C TYR A 364 2.41 -27.87 -4.29
N TRP A 365 2.86 -26.79 -4.94
CA TRP A 365 3.01 -26.53 -6.41
C TRP A 365 1.81 -26.01 -7.22
N ASN A 366 2.13 -25.32 -8.33
CA ASN A 366 1.38 -24.28 -9.06
C ASN A 366 -0.14 -24.51 -9.29
N ASP A 367 -0.62 -25.71 -9.61
CA ASP A 367 -2.07 -25.93 -9.82
C ASP A 367 -2.86 -26.14 -8.52
N GLY A 368 -2.18 -26.64 -7.47
CA GLY A 368 -2.74 -26.74 -6.12
C GLY A 368 -2.87 -25.37 -5.43
N GLN A 369 -2.06 -24.39 -5.84
CA GLN A 369 -2.13 -23.01 -5.34
C GLN A 369 -3.43 -22.32 -5.75
N ASN A 370 -3.88 -22.51 -7.00
CA ASN A 370 -5.11 -21.89 -7.50
C ASN A 370 -6.35 -22.38 -6.73
N LEU A 371 -6.40 -23.67 -6.39
CA LEU A 371 -7.50 -24.20 -5.58
C LEU A 371 -7.44 -23.65 -4.15
N GLY A 372 -6.26 -23.52 -3.55
CA GLY A 372 -6.08 -22.84 -2.26
C GLY A 372 -6.57 -21.38 -2.28
N ILE A 373 -6.29 -20.66 -3.37
CA ILE A 373 -6.78 -19.29 -3.60
C ILE A 373 -8.30 -19.26 -3.76
N TRP A 374 -8.89 -20.23 -4.47
CA TRP A 374 -10.36 -20.31 -4.60
C TRP A 374 -11.07 -20.61 -3.28
N LEU A 375 -10.43 -21.37 -2.39
CA LEU A 375 -10.97 -21.73 -1.08
C LEU A 375 -10.81 -20.60 -0.03
N PHE A 376 -9.83 -19.71 -0.22
CA PHE A 376 -9.53 -18.58 0.67
C PHE A 376 -10.74 -17.67 0.99
N PRO A 377 -11.50 -17.13 0.02
CA PRO A 377 -12.66 -16.27 0.32
C PRO A 377 -13.78 -16.99 1.08
N TYR A 378 -13.80 -18.32 1.05
CA TYR A 378 -14.78 -19.14 1.78
C TYR A 378 -14.29 -19.58 3.16
N ASN A 379 -13.09 -19.14 3.58
CA ASN A 379 -12.46 -19.52 4.85
C ASN A 379 -12.37 -21.05 5.04
N ILE A 380 -12.24 -21.80 3.94
CA ILE A 380 -12.08 -23.25 3.96
C ILE A 380 -10.59 -23.55 4.12
N ARG A 381 -10.21 -24.26 5.19
CA ARG A 381 -8.81 -24.61 5.45
C ARG A 381 -8.48 -25.97 4.83
N PRO A 382 -7.51 -26.04 3.91
CA PRO A 382 -7.02 -27.30 3.37
C PRO A 382 -6.47 -28.22 4.46
N ILE A 383 -6.94 -29.47 4.55
CA ILE A 383 -6.38 -30.49 5.45
C ILE A 383 -5.29 -31.27 4.71
N HIS A 384 -4.06 -31.22 5.20
CA HIS A 384 -2.96 -31.99 4.63
C HIS A 384 -3.10 -33.48 4.94
N ASP A 385 -2.96 -34.35 3.92
CA ASP A 385 -2.81 -35.80 4.12
C ASP A 385 -1.42 -36.25 3.68
N ARG A 386 -0.57 -36.62 4.63
CA ARG A 386 0.79 -37.14 4.38
C ARG A 386 0.79 -38.38 3.47
N ARG A 387 -0.31 -39.12 3.37
CA ARG A 387 -0.40 -40.33 2.52
C ARG A 387 -0.52 -40.01 1.03
N ILE A 388 -0.57 -38.74 0.66
CA ILE A 388 -0.60 -38.24 -0.73
C ILE A 388 0.77 -37.62 -1.02
N GLN A 389 1.53 -38.18 -1.96
CA GLN A 389 2.91 -37.76 -2.24
C GLN A 389 3.14 -37.50 -3.74
N GLN A 390 3.88 -36.43 -4.04
CA GLN A 390 4.36 -36.08 -5.39
C GLN A 390 5.83 -36.48 -5.64
N VAL A 391 6.59 -36.79 -4.60
CA VAL A 391 8.02 -37.14 -4.72
C VAL A 391 8.20 -38.61 -5.11
N ASP A 392 9.34 -38.94 -5.73
CA ASP A 392 9.72 -40.31 -6.09
C ASP A 392 10.20 -41.14 -4.89
N ALA A 393 9.30 -41.31 -3.92
CA ALA A 393 9.45 -42.20 -2.76
C ALA A 393 8.18 -43.04 -2.58
N CYS A 394 8.25 -44.09 -1.75
CA CYS A 394 7.10 -44.97 -1.50
C CYS A 394 7.04 -45.42 -0.04
N GLU A 395 5.88 -45.24 0.59
CA GLU A 395 5.56 -45.73 1.92
C GLU A 395 4.29 -46.61 1.88
N ASP A 396 4.25 -47.66 2.70
CA ASP A 396 3.25 -48.74 2.54
C ASP A 396 1.80 -48.31 2.86
N ASP A 397 1.61 -47.18 3.56
CA ASP A 397 0.30 -46.60 3.89
C ASP A 397 -0.11 -45.43 2.97
N LEU A 398 0.63 -45.17 1.87
CA LEU A 398 0.21 -44.15 0.89
C LEU A 398 -1.16 -44.48 0.29
N ILE A 399 -1.95 -43.43 0.07
CA ILE A 399 -3.24 -43.50 -0.65
C ILE A 399 -3.14 -42.92 -2.05
N ALA A 400 -2.12 -42.11 -2.32
CA ALA A 400 -1.84 -41.62 -3.66
C ALA A 400 -0.33 -41.42 -3.92
N LYS A 401 0.16 -41.91 -5.07
CA LYS A 401 1.56 -41.77 -5.51
C LYS A 401 1.64 -41.30 -6.96
N HIS A 402 2.51 -40.33 -7.23
CA HIS A 402 2.81 -39.86 -8.58
C HIS A 402 3.82 -40.73 -9.34
N PHE A 403 3.57 -40.90 -10.64
CA PHE A 403 4.39 -41.64 -11.60
C PHE A 403 4.75 -40.73 -12.78
N SER A 404 5.85 -39.99 -12.65
CA SER A 404 6.36 -39.09 -13.70
C SER A 404 7.18 -39.84 -14.75
N ASP A 405 7.10 -39.39 -16.00
CA ASP A 405 7.99 -39.83 -17.10
C ASP A 405 9.46 -39.38 -16.87
N GLN A 406 9.72 -38.54 -15.86
CA GLN A 406 11.05 -38.05 -15.47
C GLN A 406 11.76 -38.95 -14.45
N PHE A 407 11.05 -39.87 -13.80
CA PHE A 407 11.65 -40.81 -12.86
C PHE A 407 12.25 -42.00 -13.64
N GLU A 408 13.37 -42.54 -13.16
CA GLU A 408 13.94 -43.75 -13.78
C GLU A 408 12.94 -44.91 -13.65
N GLU A 409 12.69 -45.63 -14.76
CA GLU A 409 11.70 -46.71 -14.86
C GLU A 409 12.15 -47.96 -14.07
N ASP A 410 12.09 -47.90 -12.74
CA ASP A 410 12.34 -49.09 -11.91
C ASP A 410 11.07 -49.95 -11.78
N GLN A 411 9.88 -49.34 -11.59
CA GLN A 411 8.57 -50.03 -11.50
C GLN A 411 7.37 -49.13 -11.89
N SER A 412 6.29 -49.74 -12.37
CA SER A 412 5.10 -49.07 -12.91
C SER A 412 3.90 -49.04 -11.96
N MET A 413 2.88 -48.24 -12.29
CA MET A 413 1.59 -48.24 -11.59
C MET A 413 0.92 -49.62 -11.54
N LYS A 414 1.19 -50.50 -12.52
CA LYS A 414 0.65 -51.87 -12.57
C LYS A 414 1.31 -52.77 -11.54
N ASP A 415 2.61 -52.64 -11.33
CA ASP A 415 3.35 -53.41 -10.33
C ASP A 415 2.85 -53.07 -8.91
N MET A 416 2.58 -51.77 -8.66
CA MET A 416 2.01 -51.33 -7.38
C MET A 416 0.60 -51.90 -7.16
N TYR A 417 -0.23 -51.91 -8.20
CA TYR A 417 -1.55 -52.53 -8.15
C TYR A 417 -1.46 -54.04 -7.87
N GLU A 418 -0.53 -54.75 -8.52
CA GLU A 418 -0.28 -56.17 -8.30
C GLU A 418 0.14 -56.47 -6.86
N ASN A 419 0.97 -55.62 -6.25
CA ASN A 419 1.32 -55.75 -4.84
C ASN A 419 0.08 -55.67 -3.94
N VAL A 420 -0.79 -54.68 -4.18
CA VAL A 420 -2.02 -54.46 -3.40
C VAL A 420 -2.97 -55.66 -3.48
N ILE A 421 -3.28 -56.15 -4.69
CA ILE A 421 -4.23 -57.27 -4.85
C ILE A 421 -3.69 -58.60 -4.33
N ASN A 422 -2.36 -58.80 -4.37
CA ASN A 422 -1.70 -60.01 -3.88
C ASN A 422 -1.39 -59.95 -2.38
N HIS A 423 -1.90 -58.94 -1.67
CA HIS A 423 -1.68 -58.74 -0.23
C HIS A 423 -0.19 -58.67 0.15
N LYS A 424 0.65 -58.20 -0.78
CA LYS A 424 2.04 -57.86 -0.53
C LYS A 424 2.13 -56.44 0.04
N ARG A 425 3.32 -56.05 0.49
CA ARG A 425 3.59 -54.65 0.84
C ARG A 425 3.45 -53.81 -0.42
N MET A 426 2.68 -52.73 -0.37
CA MET A 426 2.36 -51.91 -1.54
C MET A 426 3.63 -51.39 -2.23
N CYS A 427 4.63 -51.02 -1.43
CA CYS A 427 5.91 -50.50 -1.90
C CYS A 427 7.00 -51.57 -2.09
N GLU A 428 6.66 -52.86 -2.09
CA GLU A 428 7.60 -53.94 -2.40
C GLU A 428 8.15 -53.78 -3.83
N GLY A 429 9.46 -53.58 -3.94
CA GLY A 429 10.13 -53.32 -5.23
C GLY A 429 10.16 -51.87 -5.68
N PHE A 430 9.53 -50.95 -4.92
CA PHE A 430 9.60 -49.51 -5.15
C PHE A 430 10.75 -48.86 -4.37
N ARG A 431 11.09 -47.63 -4.76
CA ARG A 431 12.12 -46.82 -4.09
C ARG A 431 11.71 -46.47 -2.66
N GLN A 432 12.27 -47.24 -1.73
CA GLN A 432 12.17 -46.98 -0.29
C GLN A 432 13.50 -46.47 0.29
N ARG A 433 14.56 -46.29 -0.53
CA ARG A 433 15.83 -45.73 -0.03
C ARG A 433 15.71 -44.26 0.36
N PHE A 434 14.82 -43.53 -0.32
CA PHE A 434 14.54 -42.12 -0.08
C PHE A 434 13.29 -41.95 0.78
N CYS A 435 13.27 -40.91 1.61
CA CYS A 435 12.21 -40.66 2.56
C CYS A 435 11.07 -39.83 1.95
N ALA A 436 9.83 -40.32 2.06
CA ALA A 436 8.65 -39.54 1.68
C ALA A 436 8.44 -38.35 2.63
N SER A 437 7.84 -37.26 2.14
CA SER A 437 7.63 -36.05 2.96
C SER A 437 6.68 -36.34 4.12
N CYS A 438 7.01 -35.85 5.31
CA CYS A 438 6.25 -36.10 6.56
C CYS A 438 6.22 -37.56 7.03
N TYR A 439 7.19 -38.38 6.63
CA TYR A 439 7.42 -39.71 7.19
C TYR A 439 8.69 -39.78 8.05
N PRO A 440 8.79 -40.73 9.00
CA PRO A 440 10.04 -40.99 9.72
C PRO A 440 11.15 -41.49 8.77
N CYS A 441 12.30 -40.80 8.74
CA CYS A 441 13.41 -41.10 7.82
C CYS A 441 14.56 -41.94 8.44
N TRP A 442 14.30 -42.70 9.52
CA TRP A 442 15.36 -43.45 10.19
C TRP A 442 15.97 -44.52 9.28
N GLY A 443 17.26 -44.38 8.96
CA GLY A 443 18.01 -45.32 8.12
C GLY A 443 17.82 -45.14 6.61
N ARG A 444 17.26 -44.01 6.16
CA ARG A 444 17.12 -43.62 4.74
C ARG A 444 18.32 -42.79 4.26
N GLU A 445 18.53 -42.69 2.95
CA GLU A 445 19.67 -41.96 2.34
C GLU A 445 19.52 -40.43 2.40
N ASP A 446 18.28 -39.95 2.47
CA ASP A 446 17.93 -38.52 2.55
C ASP A 446 16.88 -38.26 3.63
N HIS A 447 16.81 -37.00 4.06
CA HIS A 447 15.72 -36.51 4.89
C HIS A 447 15.03 -35.36 4.18
N TRP A 448 13.70 -35.37 4.12
CA TRP A 448 12.92 -34.23 3.59
C TRP A 448 13.21 -32.90 4.34
N LYS A 449 13.76 -32.97 5.57
CA LYS A 449 14.25 -31.82 6.32
C LYS A 449 15.49 -31.18 5.70
N ASP A 450 16.33 -31.97 5.04
CA ASP A 450 17.49 -31.49 4.28
C ASP A 450 17.06 -30.69 3.05
N SER A 451 15.85 -30.95 2.55
CA SER A 451 15.19 -30.19 1.47
C SER A 451 14.38 -29.00 1.99
N ASN A 452 14.65 -28.55 3.22
CA ASN A 452 14.03 -27.39 3.86
C ASN A 452 12.51 -27.53 4.13
N PHE A 453 11.98 -28.75 4.23
CA PHE A 453 10.57 -28.96 4.58
C PHE A 453 10.41 -29.29 6.07
N ASP A 454 9.39 -28.71 6.71
CA ASP A 454 8.88 -29.13 8.01
C ASP A 454 7.47 -29.69 7.88
N CYS A 455 7.03 -30.49 8.85
CA CYS A 455 5.70 -31.10 8.83
C CYS A 455 4.94 -30.72 10.10
N ASP A 456 3.82 -30.04 9.90
CA ASP A 456 2.93 -29.57 10.96
C ASP A 456 1.58 -30.28 10.81
N ASP A 457 1.10 -30.88 11.89
CA ASP A 457 -0.16 -31.65 11.89
C ASP A 457 -1.40 -30.80 11.53
N THR A 458 -1.29 -29.48 11.64
CA THR A 458 -2.36 -28.51 11.36
C THR A 458 -2.15 -27.71 10.07
N LYS A 459 -0.90 -27.39 9.71
CA LYS A 459 -0.55 -26.57 8.52
C LYS A 459 -0.07 -27.41 7.33
N GLY A 460 0.20 -28.69 7.54
CA GLY A 460 0.77 -29.58 6.52
C GLY A 460 2.27 -29.39 6.34
N ILE A 461 2.75 -29.59 5.11
CA ILE A 461 4.15 -29.36 4.76
C ILE A 461 4.42 -27.85 4.76
N THR A 462 5.37 -27.42 5.58
CA THR A 462 5.86 -26.04 5.68
C THR A 462 7.36 -26.00 5.39
N LEU A 463 8.01 -24.84 5.49
CA LEU A 463 9.47 -24.75 5.33
C LEU A 463 10.14 -24.66 6.70
N LEU A 464 11.17 -25.50 6.95
CA LEU A 464 11.95 -25.54 8.21
C LEU A 464 12.65 -24.21 8.49
N ASN A 465 13.45 -23.78 7.53
CA ASN A 465 13.89 -22.41 7.42
C ASN A 465 12.98 -21.82 6.38
N GLN A 466 12.03 -21.00 6.80
CA GLN A 466 11.62 -19.95 5.88
C GLN A 466 12.91 -19.21 5.54
N THR A 467 13.47 -19.46 4.35
CA THR A 467 14.14 -18.38 3.65
C THR A 467 13.14 -17.26 3.79
N HIS A 468 13.56 -16.19 4.45
CA HIS A 468 12.95 -14.92 4.15
C HIS A 468 13.09 -14.84 2.64
N LEU A 469 12.06 -15.28 1.91
CA LEU A 469 11.56 -14.57 0.78
C LEU A 469 11.49 -13.15 1.34
N ILE A 470 12.61 -12.46 1.17
CA ILE A 470 12.59 -11.13 0.64
C ILE A 470 11.81 -11.31 -0.68
N LEU A 471 10.48 -11.46 -0.55
CA LEU A 471 9.64 -10.57 -1.29
C LEU A 471 10.26 -9.24 -0.92
N ASP A 472 11.01 -8.71 -1.87
CA ASP A 472 11.07 -7.28 -2.08
C ASP A 472 9.64 -6.85 -2.46
N ASN A 473 8.66 -7.14 -1.58
CA ASN A 473 7.59 -6.24 -1.34
C ASN A 473 8.33 -5.06 -0.75
N SER A 474 8.75 -4.17 -1.62
CA SER A 474 8.75 -2.75 -1.34
C SER A 474 7.35 -2.39 -0.83
N VAL A 475 6.98 -2.81 0.39
CA VAL A 475 5.96 -2.15 1.16
C VAL A 475 6.59 -0.81 1.43
N ALA A 476 6.29 0.15 0.56
CA ALA A 476 6.75 1.51 0.68
C ALA A 476 6.29 1.97 2.07
N VAL A 477 7.21 2.11 3.03
CA VAL A 477 6.88 2.54 4.40
C VAL A 477 6.38 3.99 4.40
N PHE A 478 6.82 4.73 3.37
CA PHE A 478 6.39 6.08 3.07
C PHE A 478 5.87 6.10 1.63
N ASP A 479 4.71 6.70 1.41
CA ASP A 479 4.25 7.00 0.05
C ASP A 479 5.07 8.16 -0.53
N ASP A 480 5.18 8.20 -1.86
CA ASP A 480 5.85 9.30 -2.56
C ASP A 480 5.19 10.65 -2.22
N PRO A 481 5.98 11.71 -1.97
CA PRO A 481 5.43 13.01 -1.64
C PRO A 481 4.63 13.56 -2.83
N ILE A 482 3.43 14.06 -2.54
CA ILE A 482 2.61 14.75 -3.54
C ILE A 482 3.35 16.02 -3.96
N ASN A 483 3.69 16.13 -5.25
CA ASN A 483 4.50 17.21 -5.79
C ASN A 483 3.64 18.45 -6.10
N VAL A 484 3.17 19.14 -5.05
CA VAL A 484 2.34 20.35 -5.16
C VAL A 484 2.99 21.48 -4.35
N THR A 485 2.87 22.71 -4.86
CA THR A 485 3.40 23.89 -4.17
C THR A 485 2.37 24.38 -3.14
N ILE A 486 2.75 24.45 -1.87
CA ILE A 486 1.88 24.92 -0.78
C ILE A 486 1.39 26.33 -1.10
N GLY A 487 0.07 26.53 -1.05
CA GLY A 487 -0.57 27.82 -1.32
C GLY A 487 -0.84 28.12 -2.80
N SER A 488 -0.61 27.14 -3.69
CA SER A 488 -1.00 27.20 -5.10
C SER A 488 -2.51 26.96 -5.28
N MET A 489 -3.01 27.06 -6.51
CA MET A 489 -4.41 26.73 -6.83
C MET A 489 -4.69 25.22 -6.65
N GLU A 490 -3.65 24.39 -6.76
CA GLU A 490 -3.73 22.95 -6.56
C GLU A 490 -3.58 22.53 -5.08
N ASP A 491 -3.13 23.41 -4.20
CA ASP A 491 -2.98 23.17 -2.75
C ASP A 491 -3.29 24.44 -1.93
N GLU A 492 -4.58 24.77 -1.86
CA GLU A 492 -5.07 26.01 -1.26
C GLU A 492 -4.86 26.08 0.26
N TRP A 493 -4.78 27.30 0.78
CA TRP A 493 -4.67 27.54 2.22
C TRP A 493 -5.97 27.23 2.95
N ILE A 494 -5.89 26.36 3.97
CA ILE A 494 -6.94 26.22 5.00
C ILE A 494 -6.73 27.29 6.07
N ILE A 495 -5.48 27.46 6.52
CA ILE A 495 -5.04 28.54 7.39
C ILE A 495 -3.88 29.24 6.68
N PRO A 496 -4.04 30.51 6.28
CA PRO A 496 -3.04 31.23 5.50
C PRO A 496 -1.64 31.16 6.12
N ASN A 497 -0.65 30.83 5.30
CA ASN A 497 0.78 30.72 5.67
C ASN A 497 1.11 29.67 6.74
N LEU A 498 0.18 28.76 7.07
CA LEU A 498 0.38 27.74 8.11
C LEU A 498 -0.03 26.34 7.65
N LEU A 499 -1.24 26.20 7.12
CA LEU A 499 -1.86 24.92 6.79
C LEU A 499 -2.58 24.99 5.44
N SER A 500 -2.17 24.15 4.50
CA SER A 500 -2.81 23.96 3.20
C SER A 500 -3.65 22.67 3.18
N GLN A 501 -4.31 22.36 2.08
CA GLN A 501 -5.10 21.14 1.90
C GLN A 501 -4.28 19.84 2.02
N HIS A 502 -3.00 19.87 1.63
CA HIS A 502 -2.16 18.68 1.57
C HIS A 502 -0.94 18.71 2.49
N SER A 503 -0.54 19.88 3.01
CA SER A 503 0.66 20.00 3.87
C SER A 503 0.62 21.19 4.84
N SER A 504 1.54 21.22 5.80
CA SER A 504 1.86 22.44 6.58
C SER A 504 3.27 22.90 6.24
N VAL A 505 3.56 24.18 6.50
CA VAL A 505 4.91 24.74 6.43
C VAL A 505 5.91 24.02 7.36
N TYR A 506 5.43 23.29 8.36
CA TYR A 506 6.26 22.51 9.28
C TYR A 506 6.42 21.03 8.89
N SER A 507 5.50 20.46 8.11
CA SER A 507 5.37 19.00 7.90
C SER A 507 6.62 18.31 7.35
N GLN A 508 7.46 19.01 6.59
CA GLN A 508 8.70 18.48 5.99
C GLN A 508 9.98 19.05 6.64
N THR A 509 9.85 19.74 7.77
CA THR A 509 10.96 20.37 8.49
C THR A 509 11.29 19.59 9.76
N ASN A 510 12.42 19.85 10.41
CA ASN A 510 12.74 19.28 11.73
C ASN A 510 11.82 19.79 12.87
N LEU A 511 10.91 20.72 12.57
CA LEU A 511 9.92 21.27 13.50
C LEU A 511 8.53 20.63 13.33
N TRP A 512 8.42 19.55 12.55
CA TRP A 512 7.16 18.82 12.31
C TRP A 512 6.43 18.42 13.61
N TYR A 513 7.19 18.20 14.68
CA TYR A 513 6.66 17.83 15.99
C TYR A 513 5.86 18.92 16.71
N LEU A 514 5.95 20.17 16.27
CA LEU A 514 5.17 21.26 16.85
C LEU A 514 3.69 21.17 16.47
N LEU A 515 3.34 20.43 15.41
CA LEU A 515 1.95 20.24 14.97
C LEU A 515 1.23 19.29 15.93
N HIS A 516 0.15 19.76 16.55
CA HIS A 516 -0.70 19.00 17.46
C HIS A 516 -2.14 18.99 16.96
N TRP A 517 -2.73 17.80 16.92
CA TRP A 517 -4.06 17.54 16.39
C TRP A 517 -4.96 17.00 17.49
N VAL A 518 -6.11 17.63 17.67
CA VAL A 518 -7.16 17.17 18.59
C VAL A 518 -8.53 17.28 17.92
N CYS A 519 -9.44 16.39 18.30
CA CYS A 519 -10.82 16.40 17.80
C CYS A 519 -11.80 16.72 18.92
N TRP A 520 -12.83 17.52 18.60
CA TRP A 520 -13.95 17.81 19.48
C TRP A 520 -15.27 17.78 18.72
N THR A 521 -16.02 16.70 18.87
CA THR A 521 -17.26 16.44 18.10
C THR A 521 -18.53 16.55 18.93
N THR A 522 -18.41 16.92 20.22
CA THR A 522 -19.54 17.07 21.15
C THR A 522 -19.95 18.53 21.30
N ASP A 523 -21.09 18.82 21.92
CA ASP A 523 -21.60 20.17 22.11
C ASP A 523 -20.58 21.13 22.76
N GLN A 524 -20.66 22.42 22.46
CA GLN A 524 -19.76 23.42 23.04
C GLN A 524 -19.88 23.48 24.58
N MET A 525 -21.08 23.24 25.13
CA MET A 525 -21.34 23.31 26.58
C MET A 525 -20.69 22.17 27.36
N THR A 526 -20.32 21.07 26.69
CA THR A 526 -19.59 19.95 27.33
C THR A 526 -18.08 20.17 27.33
N PHE A 527 -17.60 21.29 26.79
CA PHE A 527 -16.19 21.68 26.86
C PHE A 527 -15.86 22.27 28.24
N LEU A 528 -15.55 21.39 29.17
CA LEU A 528 -15.23 21.69 30.58
C LEU A 528 -13.78 22.17 30.80
N GLU A 529 -13.51 22.72 32.00
CA GLU A 529 -12.18 23.15 32.49
C GLU A 529 -11.07 22.13 32.21
N ARG A 530 -11.33 20.84 32.41
CA ARG A 530 -10.34 19.77 32.18
C ARG A 530 -9.77 19.78 30.77
N HIS A 531 -10.58 20.14 29.77
CA HIS A 531 -10.18 20.17 28.37
C HIS A 531 -9.34 21.40 28.06
N TYR A 532 -9.63 22.54 28.70
CA TYR A 532 -8.73 23.71 28.67
C TYR A 532 -7.37 23.34 29.28
N LYS A 533 -7.36 22.65 30.43
CA LYS A 533 -6.12 22.18 31.05
C LYS A 533 -5.36 21.20 30.15
N THR A 534 -6.03 20.26 29.49
CA THR A 534 -5.41 19.39 28.47
C THR A 534 -4.62 20.18 27.43
N ILE A 535 -5.18 21.29 26.93
CA ILE A 535 -4.53 22.16 25.95
C ILE A 535 -3.38 22.95 26.58
N GLU A 536 -3.59 23.54 27.77
CA GLU A 536 -2.55 24.31 28.48
C GLU A 536 -1.30 23.48 28.78
N LEU A 537 -1.48 22.21 29.17
CA LEU A 537 -0.38 21.27 29.45
C LEU A 537 0.55 21.11 28.23
N ILE A 538 0.01 21.10 27.01
CA ILE A 538 0.81 21.04 25.77
C ILE A 538 1.71 22.28 25.68
N TRP A 539 1.16 23.47 25.88
CA TRP A 539 1.93 24.72 25.78
C TRP A 539 2.88 24.96 26.95
N ILE A 540 2.55 24.49 28.15
CA ILE A 540 3.46 24.56 29.28
C ILE A 540 4.73 23.79 28.95
N HIS A 541 4.60 22.57 28.41
CA HIS A 541 5.74 21.73 28.04
C HIS A 541 6.35 22.05 26.67
N THR A 542 5.59 22.65 25.75
CA THR A 542 6.03 23.02 24.40
C THR A 542 5.35 24.34 23.98
N PRO A 543 5.86 25.51 24.40
CA PRO A 543 5.21 26.81 24.15
C PRO A 543 5.02 27.16 22.67
N LYS A 544 5.85 26.58 21.80
CA LYS A 544 5.76 26.74 20.34
C LYS A 544 4.80 25.76 19.65
N ALA A 545 4.12 24.90 20.41
CA ALA A 545 3.15 23.97 19.83
C ALA A 545 2.02 24.72 19.12
N ILE A 546 1.62 24.16 17.98
CA ILE A 546 0.55 24.67 17.12
C ILE A 546 -0.58 23.65 17.19
N ILE A 547 -1.69 24.05 17.80
CA ILE A 547 -2.81 23.16 18.08
C ILE A 547 -3.91 23.38 17.05
N PHE A 548 -4.33 22.33 16.38
CA PHE A 548 -5.48 22.33 15.49
C PHE A 548 -6.61 21.54 16.15
N VAL A 549 -7.72 22.23 16.40
CA VAL A 549 -8.93 21.65 16.99
C VAL A 549 -9.91 21.39 15.87
N LEU A 550 -10.06 20.13 15.47
CA LEU A 550 -11.05 19.72 14.49
C LEU A 550 -12.40 19.52 15.18
N THR A 551 -13.43 20.23 14.71
CA THR A 551 -14.70 20.26 15.44
C THR A 551 -15.92 20.40 14.55
N THR A 552 -17.04 19.85 15.02
CA THR A 552 -18.37 20.03 14.45
C THR A 552 -19.15 21.15 15.13
N THR A 553 -18.69 21.66 16.28
CA THR A 553 -19.52 22.47 17.21
C THR A 553 -18.89 23.75 17.71
N LEU A 554 -17.55 23.85 17.82
CA LEU A 554 -16.93 25.05 18.40
C LEU A 554 -16.80 26.18 17.36
N PRO A 555 -17.02 27.45 17.74
CA PRO A 555 -16.83 28.59 16.86
C PRO A 555 -15.34 28.90 16.63
N ARG A 556 -15.03 29.61 15.53
CA ARG A 556 -13.64 29.86 15.11
C ARG A 556 -12.81 30.67 16.11
N ASP A 557 -13.46 31.54 16.89
CA ASP A 557 -12.85 32.44 17.88
C ASP A 557 -12.89 31.88 19.32
N PHE A 558 -13.29 30.61 19.49
CA PHE A 558 -13.47 29.97 20.80
C PHE A 558 -12.23 30.08 21.71
N PHE A 559 -11.03 30.03 21.14
CA PHE A 559 -9.76 30.11 21.89
C PHE A 559 -9.03 31.46 21.73
N SER A 560 -9.76 32.53 21.40
CA SER A 560 -9.16 33.86 21.17
C SER A 560 -8.36 34.40 22.37
N GLU A 561 -8.73 34.04 23.61
CA GLU A 561 -7.97 34.44 24.80
C GLU A 561 -6.56 33.85 24.84
N TYR A 562 -6.35 32.62 24.34
CA TYR A 562 -5.01 32.04 24.21
C TYR A 562 -4.22 32.65 23.06
N GLN A 563 -4.89 32.98 21.94
CA GLN A 563 -4.25 33.65 20.81
C GLN A 563 -3.71 35.03 21.18
N LYS A 564 -4.44 35.80 22.00
CA LYS A 564 -4.00 37.09 22.55
C LYS A 564 -2.74 36.97 23.42
N GLN A 565 -2.47 35.79 23.96
CA GLN A 565 -1.31 35.48 24.80
C GLN A 565 -0.10 34.99 23.96
N GLY A 566 -0.24 34.95 22.63
CA GLY A 566 0.77 34.51 21.68
C GLY A 566 0.75 33.02 21.34
N TYR A 567 -0.13 32.24 21.97
CA TYR A 567 -0.25 30.80 21.71
C TYR A 567 -0.97 30.50 20.40
N GLN A 568 -0.55 29.45 19.71
CA GLN A 568 -1.07 29.09 18.39
C GLN A 568 -2.10 27.97 18.50
N ILE A 569 -3.38 28.34 18.39
CA ILE A 569 -4.50 27.40 18.34
C ILE A 569 -5.49 27.82 17.26
N HIS A 570 -5.95 26.85 16.48
CA HIS A 570 -6.80 27.09 15.31
C HIS A 570 -7.95 26.10 15.30
N VAL A 571 -9.17 26.62 15.21
CA VAL A 571 -10.39 25.81 15.13
C VAL A 571 -10.70 25.56 13.65
N ILE A 572 -10.81 24.28 13.29
CA ILE A 572 -11.09 23.83 11.92
C ILE A 572 -12.41 23.07 11.92
N ASN A 573 -13.38 23.57 11.14
CA ASN A 573 -14.66 22.89 10.98
C ASN A 573 -14.49 21.53 10.29
N LEU A 574 -15.20 20.55 10.82
CA LEU A 574 -15.27 19.17 10.39
C LEU A 574 -16.69 18.89 9.87
N ASP A 575 -16.86 18.96 8.55
CA ASP A 575 -18.11 18.64 7.86
C ASP A 575 -17.79 17.94 6.53
N LYS A 576 -18.77 17.22 5.99
CA LYS A 576 -18.61 16.38 4.80
C LYS A 576 -18.07 17.19 3.61
N GLU A 577 -18.68 18.34 3.35
CA GLU A 577 -18.35 19.22 2.23
C GLU A 577 -16.90 19.70 2.35
N SER A 578 -16.53 20.24 3.50
CA SER A 578 -15.16 20.68 3.81
C SER A 578 -14.14 19.55 3.62
N LEU A 579 -14.44 18.32 4.06
CA LEU A 579 -13.52 17.18 3.92
C LEU A 579 -13.31 16.80 2.45
N LEU A 580 -14.39 16.78 1.66
CA LEU A 580 -14.33 16.44 0.24
C LEU A 580 -13.65 17.53 -0.59
N GLU A 581 -13.96 18.80 -0.33
CA GLU A 581 -13.36 19.97 -0.99
C GLU A 581 -11.86 20.06 -0.74
N ARG A 582 -11.43 19.83 0.51
CA ARG A 582 -10.00 19.85 0.90
C ARG A 582 -9.24 18.60 0.45
N GLN A 583 -9.89 17.67 -0.25
CA GLN A 583 -9.32 16.36 -0.61
C GLN A 583 -8.76 15.59 0.60
N TRP A 584 -9.46 15.70 1.72
CA TRP A 584 -9.13 15.02 2.98
C TRP A 584 -9.63 13.58 2.95
N PHE A 585 -9.17 12.83 1.94
CA PHE A 585 -9.31 11.38 1.82
C PHE A 585 -7.97 10.72 1.48
N LEU A 586 -7.86 9.43 1.79
CA LEU A 586 -6.63 8.64 1.68
C LEU A 586 -6.61 7.73 0.44
N GLY A 587 -7.78 7.50 -0.16
CA GLY A 587 -7.95 6.74 -1.38
C GLY A 587 -9.43 6.67 -1.77
N GLN A 588 -9.78 5.71 -2.62
CA GLN A 588 -11.13 5.60 -3.16
C GLN A 588 -12.15 5.13 -2.11
N ASN A 589 -11.76 4.23 -1.21
CA ASN A 589 -12.64 3.65 -0.22
C ASN A 589 -13.02 4.69 0.85
N SER A 590 -12.03 5.38 1.41
CA SER A 590 -12.30 6.47 2.36
C SER A 590 -13.06 7.63 1.71
N LYS A 591 -12.81 7.94 0.43
CA LYS A 591 -13.59 8.94 -0.32
C LYS A 591 -15.06 8.52 -0.49
N ASN A 592 -15.31 7.25 -0.81
CA ASN A 592 -16.67 6.73 -0.91
C ASN A 592 -17.38 6.76 0.45
N TRP A 593 -16.70 6.34 1.51
CA TRP A 593 -17.22 6.40 2.87
C TRP A 593 -17.64 7.82 3.28
N LEU A 594 -16.83 8.84 2.95
CA LEU A 594 -17.18 10.25 3.15
C LEU A 594 -18.36 10.71 2.29
N ARG A 595 -18.47 10.24 1.03
CA ARG A 595 -19.62 10.56 0.16
C ARG A 595 -20.93 10.02 0.72
N ASP A 596 -20.87 8.87 1.38
CA ASP A 596 -21.99 8.17 1.98
C ASP A 596 -22.27 8.61 3.43
N TRP A 597 -21.69 9.74 3.89
CA TRP A 597 -21.81 10.28 5.27
C TRP A 597 -23.21 10.15 5.89
N SER A 598 -24.26 10.56 5.17
CA SER A 598 -25.65 10.55 5.64
C SER A 598 -26.18 9.14 5.92
N MET A 599 -25.57 8.10 5.35
CA MET A 599 -25.90 6.70 5.66
C MET A 599 -25.33 6.27 7.01
N TRP A 600 -24.23 6.88 7.44
CA TRP A 600 -23.46 6.45 8.60
C TRP A 600 -23.70 7.31 9.83
N GLU A 601 -24.05 8.58 9.67
CA GLU A 601 -24.12 9.55 10.76
C GLU A 601 -25.06 9.18 11.91
N THR A 602 -26.09 8.37 11.63
CA THR A 602 -27.03 7.87 12.64
C THR A 602 -26.51 6.64 13.40
N ASN A 603 -25.37 6.07 13.00
CA ASN A 603 -24.82 4.89 13.65
C ASN A 603 -24.14 5.25 14.98
N LYS A 604 -24.29 4.37 15.97
CA LYS A 604 -23.73 4.50 17.33
C LYS A 604 -22.23 4.82 17.35
N PHE A 605 -21.44 4.22 16.48
CA PHE A 605 -19.97 4.37 16.49
C PHE A 605 -19.44 5.30 15.41
N PHE A 606 -20.32 6.03 14.71
CA PHE A 606 -19.91 6.93 13.64
C PHE A 606 -18.90 7.98 14.09
N THR A 607 -19.17 8.64 15.23
CA THR A 607 -18.26 9.66 15.79
C THR A 607 -16.91 9.08 16.21
N ASP A 608 -16.91 7.86 16.74
CA ASP A 608 -15.67 7.13 17.07
C ASP A 608 -14.87 6.85 15.78
N HIS A 609 -15.51 6.28 14.76
CA HIS A 609 -14.88 5.97 13.47
C HIS A 609 -14.41 7.23 12.73
N LEU A 610 -15.16 8.33 12.81
CA LEU A 610 -14.75 9.62 12.24
C LEU A 610 -13.50 10.15 12.94
N THR A 611 -13.43 10.03 14.26
CA THR A 611 -12.24 10.47 15.02
C THR A 611 -11.04 9.57 14.74
N ASP A 612 -11.24 8.25 14.62
CA ASP A 612 -10.23 7.28 14.18
C ASP A 612 -9.74 7.59 12.75
N TYR A 613 -10.65 7.94 11.85
CA TYR A 613 -10.28 8.37 10.51
C TYR A 613 -9.43 9.63 10.52
N MET A 614 -9.85 10.65 11.28
CA MET A 614 -9.13 11.92 11.35
C MET A 614 -7.72 11.76 11.92
N ARG A 615 -7.52 10.95 12.97
CA ARG A 615 -6.17 10.74 13.53
C ARG A 615 -5.20 10.14 12.51
N TYR A 616 -5.65 9.17 11.71
CA TYR A 616 -4.79 8.55 10.69
C TYR A 616 -4.59 9.45 9.46
N LEU A 617 -5.65 10.11 9.00
CA LEU A 617 -5.59 11.07 7.90
C LEU A 617 -4.62 12.22 8.20
N LEU A 618 -4.71 12.82 9.39
CA LEU A 618 -3.91 14.00 9.75
C LEU A 618 -2.44 13.64 9.90
N LEU A 619 -2.13 12.52 10.56
CA LEU A 619 -0.76 12.04 10.68
C LEU A 619 -0.18 11.63 9.33
N TYR A 620 -0.99 11.02 8.45
CA TYR A 620 -0.58 10.71 7.09
C TYR A 620 -0.26 11.97 6.27
N LYS A 621 -1.18 12.94 6.21
CA LYS A 621 -1.05 14.12 5.34
C LYS A 621 -0.08 15.18 5.90
N TYR A 622 0.02 15.33 7.21
CA TYR A 622 0.75 16.43 7.84
C TYR A 622 1.85 16.00 8.81
N GLY A 623 1.77 14.78 9.35
CA GLY A 623 2.57 14.38 10.50
C GLY A 623 2.23 15.16 11.76
N GLY A 624 3.12 15.12 12.74
CA GLY A 624 2.94 15.79 14.04
C GLY A 624 2.47 14.81 15.11
N MET A 625 1.72 15.32 16.09
CA MET A 625 1.18 14.58 17.21
C MET A 625 -0.35 14.62 17.19
N PHE A 626 -1.00 13.47 17.24
CA PHE A 626 -2.42 13.36 17.56
C PHE A 626 -2.59 12.94 19.00
N MET A 627 -3.54 13.56 19.71
CA MET A 627 -3.92 13.13 21.05
C MET A 627 -5.43 13.31 21.28
N ASP A 628 -6.00 12.44 22.09
CA ASP A 628 -7.36 12.62 22.58
C ASP A 628 -7.43 13.75 23.63
N MET A 629 -8.59 14.41 23.73
CA MET A 629 -8.82 15.58 24.60
C MET A 629 -8.90 15.30 26.11
N ASP A 630 -8.65 14.06 26.50
CA ASP A 630 -8.67 13.52 27.86
C ASP A 630 -7.30 12.97 28.27
N VAL A 631 -6.22 13.42 27.61
CA VAL A 631 -4.82 13.06 27.91
C VAL A 631 -4.12 14.25 28.55
N LEU A 632 -3.79 14.16 29.84
CA LEU A 632 -3.04 15.20 30.55
C LEU A 632 -1.54 14.99 30.39
N TRP A 633 -0.86 15.85 29.65
CA TRP A 633 0.60 15.83 29.51
C TRP A 633 1.28 16.28 30.79
N ILE A 634 2.06 15.42 31.43
CA ILE A 634 2.86 15.80 32.62
C ILE A 634 4.34 15.98 32.28
N ARG A 635 4.78 15.58 31.08
CA ARG A 635 6.13 15.78 30.54
C ARG A 635 6.14 15.64 29.02
N ALA A 636 6.90 16.47 28.30
CA ALA A 636 7.14 16.26 26.86
C ALA A 636 8.06 15.06 26.58
N PRO A 637 7.92 14.38 25.41
CA PRO A 637 8.89 13.37 24.98
C PRO A 637 10.32 13.95 24.90
N SER A 638 11.30 13.17 25.35
CA SER A 638 12.69 13.61 25.47
C SER A 638 13.39 13.85 24.12
N ASP A 639 13.03 13.09 23.09
CA ASP A 639 13.51 13.27 21.72
C ASP A 639 12.44 13.92 20.85
N THR A 640 12.82 14.97 20.13
CA THR A 640 11.93 15.64 19.17
C THR A 640 11.72 14.85 17.87
N ASN A 641 12.57 13.87 17.59
CA ASN A 641 12.50 13.05 16.38
C ASN A 641 11.82 11.69 16.58
N ILE A 642 11.51 11.31 17.82
CA ILE A 642 10.89 10.01 18.10
C ILE A 642 9.48 9.92 17.49
N GLU A 643 9.24 8.83 16.78
CA GLU A 643 7.93 8.47 16.25
C GLU A 643 7.37 7.30 17.06
N PHE A 644 6.16 7.46 17.59
CA PHE A 644 5.62 6.51 18.55
C PHE A 644 4.09 6.43 18.56
N VAL A 645 3.62 5.31 19.09
CA VAL A 645 2.22 5.06 19.48
C VAL A 645 2.20 4.34 20.82
N GLY A 646 1.18 4.59 21.64
CA GLY A 646 0.98 3.85 22.89
C GLY A 646 0.50 2.41 22.67
N SER A 647 0.78 1.53 23.63
CA SER A 647 0.12 0.24 23.75
C SER A 647 -0.79 0.19 24.97
N ASP A 648 -1.74 -0.73 24.98
CA ASP A 648 -2.50 -1.09 26.17
C ASP A 648 -2.80 -2.59 26.17
N VAL A 649 -3.45 -3.12 27.21
CA VAL A 649 -3.70 -4.57 27.37
C VAL A 649 -5.20 -4.83 27.45
N SER A 650 -5.70 -5.77 26.62
CA SER A 650 -7.07 -6.26 26.72
C SER A 650 -7.13 -7.52 27.57
N ASN A 651 -8.05 -7.54 28.54
CA ASN A 651 -8.36 -8.71 29.35
C ASN A 651 -9.49 -9.57 28.76
N VAL A 652 -10.01 -9.20 27.58
CA VAL A 652 -11.14 -9.91 26.95
C VAL A 652 -10.59 -11.09 26.12
N PRO A 653 -10.98 -12.34 26.42
CA PRO A 653 -10.43 -13.50 25.71
C PRO A 653 -10.66 -13.50 24.19
N SER A 654 -11.77 -12.93 23.73
CA SER A 654 -12.06 -12.81 22.30
C SER A 654 -11.12 -11.85 21.57
N ASP A 655 -10.41 -10.99 22.29
CA ASP A 655 -9.53 -9.99 21.68
C ASP A 655 -8.16 -10.55 21.30
N ILE A 656 -7.75 -11.66 21.91
CA ILE A 656 -6.43 -12.30 21.70
C ILE A 656 -6.16 -12.61 20.22
N GLU A 657 -7.21 -12.85 19.43
CA GLU A 657 -7.09 -13.08 17.99
C GLU A 657 -6.45 -11.88 17.26
N TRP A 658 -6.79 -10.66 17.68
CA TRP A 658 -6.38 -9.43 17.02
C TRP A 658 -5.31 -8.63 17.78
N THR A 659 -4.99 -8.97 19.04
CA THR A 659 -3.87 -8.38 19.79
C THR A 659 -2.51 -8.73 19.19
N LEU A 660 -1.47 -7.94 19.49
CA LEU A 660 -0.10 -8.16 19.00
C LEU A 660 0.45 -9.49 19.47
N ASP A 661 0.31 -9.75 20.77
CA ASP A 661 0.94 -10.83 21.49
C ASP A 661 -0.11 -11.59 22.33
N ALA A 662 0.27 -12.79 22.82
CA ALA A 662 -0.64 -13.68 23.57
C ALA A 662 -1.04 -13.15 24.96
N ASP A 663 -0.38 -12.09 25.43
CA ASP A 663 -0.67 -11.40 26.67
C ASP A 663 -1.80 -10.35 26.56
N GLY A 664 -2.38 -10.20 25.37
CA GLY A 664 -3.47 -9.25 25.12
C GLY A 664 -2.99 -7.82 24.80
N THR A 665 -1.70 -7.60 24.56
CA THR A 665 -1.18 -6.26 24.20
C THR A 665 -1.70 -5.80 22.85
N TYR A 666 -2.31 -4.62 22.78
CA TYR A 666 -2.76 -3.98 21.55
C TYR A 666 -2.23 -2.55 21.38
N VAL A 667 -2.29 -2.03 20.15
CA VAL A 667 -1.87 -0.66 19.83
C VAL A 667 -3.01 0.31 20.13
N ALA A 668 -2.75 1.30 20.97
CA ALA A 668 -3.71 2.29 21.44
C ALA A 668 -3.47 3.66 20.76
N PRO A 669 -4.23 4.02 19.71
CA PRO A 669 -4.02 5.23 18.90
C PRO A 669 -4.56 6.51 19.57
N GLY A 670 -4.79 6.52 20.88
CA GLY A 670 -5.23 7.71 21.62
C GLY A 670 -4.14 8.78 21.76
N VAL A 671 -2.86 8.39 21.63
CA VAL A 671 -1.72 9.31 21.48
C VAL A 671 -0.77 8.72 20.45
N MET A 672 -0.48 9.49 19.40
CA MET A 672 0.38 9.07 18.29
C MET A 672 1.23 10.24 17.82
N ARG A 673 2.48 9.98 17.44
CA ARG A 673 3.37 10.98 16.85
C ARG A 673 4.15 10.39 15.71
N PHE A 674 3.99 10.93 14.51
CA PHE A 674 4.61 10.39 13.30
C PHE A 674 4.95 11.49 12.30
N ARG A 675 5.96 11.23 11.47
CA ARG A 675 6.25 12.05 10.29
C ARG A 675 5.18 11.82 9.24
N LYS A 676 5.00 12.84 8.39
CA LYS A 676 4.12 12.79 7.22
C LYS A 676 4.47 11.60 6.31
N GLY A 677 3.45 11.02 5.68
CA GLY A 677 3.59 10.10 4.56
C GLY A 677 3.67 8.62 4.93
N ARG A 678 3.54 8.25 6.21
CA ARG A 678 3.51 6.85 6.66
C ARG A 678 2.38 6.07 5.98
N SER A 679 2.71 5.24 4.99
CA SER A 679 1.75 4.53 4.12
C SER A 679 0.76 3.67 4.91
N MET A 680 1.17 3.14 6.06
CA MET A 680 0.33 2.36 6.97
C MET A 680 -1.02 3.02 7.25
N PHE A 681 -1.06 4.34 7.46
CA PHE A 681 -2.29 5.05 7.79
C PHE A 681 -3.27 5.06 6.62
N ARG A 682 -2.77 5.24 5.39
CA ARG A 682 -3.58 5.10 4.18
C ARG A 682 -4.10 3.68 4.02
N GLU A 683 -3.23 2.68 4.16
CA GLU A 683 -3.61 1.28 3.98
C GLU A 683 -4.62 0.80 5.01
N ILE A 684 -4.44 1.14 6.29
CA ILE A 684 -5.40 0.82 7.36
C ILE A 684 -6.76 1.40 7.01
N MET A 685 -6.83 2.68 6.61
CA MET A 685 -8.10 3.33 6.28
C MET A 685 -8.76 2.79 5.02
N GLU A 686 -8.00 2.52 3.96
CA GLU A 686 -8.56 1.94 2.73
C GLU A 686 -9.02 0.49 2.94
N ARG A 687 -8.40 -0.27 3.87
CA ARG A 687 -8.89 -1.59 4.28
C ARG A 687 -10.13 -1.50 5.17
N SER A 688 -10.13 -0.62 6.18
CA SER A 688 -11.24 -0.44 7.12
C SER A 688 -12.52 0.07 6.45
N PHE A 689 -12.41 0.97 5.47
CA PHE A 689 -13.54 1.51 4.71
C PHE A 689 -13.81 0.81 3.38
N SER A 690 -13.32 -0.43 3.23
CA SER A 690 -13.67 -1.29 2.10
C SER A 690 -15.18 -1.58 2.04
N PRO A 691 -15.70 -2.18 0.95
CA PRO A 691 -17.12 -2.54 0.85
C PRO A 691 -17.63 -3.47 1.97
N THR A 692 -16.74 -4.09 2.75
CA THR A 692 -17.04 -4.91 3.93
C THR A 692 -17.05 -4.12 5.25
N TYR A 693 -16.97 -2.79 5.20
CA TYR A 693 -17.03 -1.91 6.37
C TYR A 693 -18.26 -2.23 7.24
N SER A 694 -18.02 -2.45 8.54
CA SER A 694 -19.06 -2.74 9.52
C SER A 694 -19.27 -1.54 10.44
N PRO A 695 -20.40 -0.81 10.31
CA PRO A 695 -20.63 0.37 11.14
C PRO A 695 -20.95 0.01 12.60
N SER A 696 -21.33 -1.24 12.88
CA SER A 696 -21.61 -1.71 14.25
C SER A 696 -20.37 -2.16 15.03
N CYS A 697 -19.19 -2.19 14.41
CA CYS A 697 -17.96 -2.66 15.06
C CYS A 697 -17.13 -1.48 15.61
N PHE A 698 -17.19 -1.23 16.92
CA PHE A 698 -16.51 -0.12 17.59
C PHE A 698 -15.00 0.00 17.29
N ASN A 699 -14.26 -1.11 17.29
CA ASN A 699 -12.80 -1.07 17.18
C ASN A 699 -12.27 -1.36 15.77
N CYS A 700 -13.13 -1.60 14.78
CA CYS A 700 -12.74 -2.02 13.42
C CYS A 700 -12.08 -0.92 12.57
N VAL A 701 -12.13 0.34 13.01
CA VAL A 701 -11.43 1.46 12.36
C VAL A 701 -10.23 1.91 13.19
N GLY A 702 -10.37 1.99 14.51
CA GLY A 702 -9.28 2.37 15.43
C GLY A 702 -8.40 1.20 15.87
N HIS A 703 -8.47 0.87 17.17
CA HIS A 703 -7.58 -0.07 17.87
C HIS A 703 -7.32 -1.38 17.14
N ARG A 704 -8.37 -2.08 16.69
CA ARG A 704 -8.22 -3.40 16.04
C ARG A 704 -7.53 -3.26 14.69
N ALA A 705 -7.88 -2.24 13.91
CA ALA A 705 -7.33 -2.04 12.57
C ALA A 705 -5.82 -1.78 12.60
N ILE A 706 -5.38 -0.83 13.45
CA ILE A 706 -3.95 -0.54 13.60
C ILE A 706 -3.19 -1.71 14.23
N THR A 707 -3.79 -2.38 15.23
CA THR A 707 -3.12 -3.52 15.89
C THR A 707 -2.91 -4.68 14.92
N MET A 708 -3.92 -5.03 14.11
CA MET A 708 -3.78 -6.09 13.11
C MET A 708 -2.75 -5.73 12.04
N TYR A 709 -2.73 -4.48 11.58
CA TYR A 709 -1.72 -4.03 10.60
C TYR A 709 -0.30 -4.10 11.18
N VAL A 710 -0.12 -3.62 12.41
CA VAL A 710 1.17 -3.66 13.10
C VAL A 710 1.58 -5.11 13.39
N LYS A 711 0.66 -5.99 13.79
CA LYS A 711 0.93 -7.43 13.99
C LYS A 711 1.49 -8.08 12.72
N GLU A 712 0.94 -7.74 11.55
CA GLU A 712 1.37 -8.24 10.25
C GLU A 712 2.73 -7.64 9.80
N HIS A 713 2.98 -6.36 10.10
CA HIS A 713 4.13 -5.59 9.55
C HIS A 713 5.16 -5.11 10.60
N ARG A 714 5.12 -5.62 11.83
CA ARG A 714 5.88 -5.09 12.99
C ARG A 714 7.37 -4.91 12.67
N LYS A 715 8.00 -5.94 12.14
CA LYS A 715 9.45 -5.98 11.85
C LYS A 715 9.89 -4.90 10.86
N ILE A 716 9.10 -4.61 9.82
CA ILE A 716 9.45 -3.59 8.83
C ILE A 716 9.20 -2.17 9.39
N LEU A 717 8.12 -1.99 10.15
CA LEU A 717 7.77 -0.72 10.78
C LEU A 717 8.82 -0.31 11.83
N GLU A 718 9.19 -1.21 12.74
CA GLU A 718 10.17 -0.95 13.81
C GLU A 718 11.57 -0.64 13.22
N ARG A 719 11.98 -1.33 12.15
CA ARG A 719 13.22 -1.01 11.41
C ARG A 719 13.24 0.42 10.84
N HIS A 720 12.08 1.01 10.59
CA HIS A 720 11.91 2.37 10.09
C HIS A 720 11.41 3.34 11.19
N GLY A 721 11.80 3.10 12.44
CA GLY A 721 11.60 4.04 13.54
C GLY A 721 10.18 4.07 14.13
N PHE A 722 9.31 3.10 13.80
CA PHE A 722 8.03 2.96 14.48
C PHE A 722 8.24 2.39 15.89
N THR A 723 7.90 3.17 16.93
CA THR A 723 8.08 2.75 18.32
C THR A 723 6.74 2.50 19.02
N ILE A 724 6.57 1.33 19.62
CA ILE A 724 5.42 1.03 20.49
C ILE A 724 5.85 1.31 21.94
N LEU A 725 5.23 2.31 22.56
CA LEU A 725 5.51 2.64 23.96
C LEU A 725 4.68 1.75 24.89
N PRO A 726 5.30 1.18 25.95
CA PRO A 726 4.57 0.46 26.99
C PRO A 726 3.44 1.30 27.60
N SER A 727 2.32 0.65 27.94
CA SER A 727 1.12 1.29 28.51
C SER A 727 1.44 2.29 29.62
N ARG A 728 2.31 1.93 30.57
CA ARG A 728 2.71 2.81 31.70
C ARG A 728 3.24 4.20 31.31
N ILE A 729 3.78 4.37 30.09
CA ILE A 729 4.38 5.63 29.63
C ILE A 729 3.30 6.67 29.33
N LEU A 730 2.17 6.24 28.76
CA LEU A 730 1.09 7.16 28.33
C LEU A 730 -0.20 6.96 29.15
N TYR A 731 -0.41 5.75 29.64
CA TYR A 731 -1.59 5.22 30.34
C TYR A 731 -1.15 4.57 31.68
N PRO A 732 -0.60 5.32 32.64
CA PRO A 732 -0.09 4.79 33.92
C PRO A 732 -1.17 4.19 34.83
N ARG A 733 -2.44 4.41 34.49
CA ARG A 733 -3.63 3.80 35.09
C ARG A 733 -4.56 3.38 33.97
N ASN A 734 -5.14 2.19 34.11
CA ASN A 734 -6.15 1.67 33.20
C ASN A 734 -7.52 2.31 33.48
N ASP A 735 -8.49 1.97 32.64
CA ASP A 735 -9.88 2.39 32.70
C ASP A 735 -10.58 2.05 34.01
N ASP A 736 -10.31 0.87 34.59
CA ASP A 736 -10.95 0.44 35.83
C ASP A 736 -10.54 1.29 37.06
N HIS A 737 -9.28 1.75 37.11
CA HIS A 737 -8.74 2.44 38.28
C HIS A 737 -8.59 3.95 38.11
N VAL A 738 -8.80 4.50 36.92
CA VAL A 738 -8.63 5.95 36.67
C VAL A 738 -9.57 6.82 37.51
N GLY A 739 -10.76 6.32 37.85
CA GLY A 739 -11.75 7.05 38.65
C GLY A 739 -11.28 7.37 40.08
N GLU A 740 -10.32 6.60 40.60
CA GLU A 740 -9.72 6.85 41.92
C GLU A 740 -8.91 8.15 41.93
N LEU A 741 -8.34 8.56 40.79
CA LEU A 741 -7.50 9.76 40.67
C LEU A 741 -8.27 11.08 40.81
N PHE A 742 -9.61 11.03 40.68
CA PHE A 742 -10.50 12.19 40.80
C PHE A 742 -10.91 12.50 42.23
N ARG A 743 -10.65 11.58 43.17
CA ARG A 743 -11.03 11.71 44.59
C ARG A 743 -9.84 12.16 45.45
N PRO A 744 -10.08 12.80 46.60
CA PRO A 744 -9.03 13.25 47.50
C PRO A 744 -8.22 12.06 48.02
N ASP A 745 -6.89 12.18 48.02
CA ASP A 745 -5.99 11.17 48.56
C ASP A 745 -4.81 11.87 49.23
N HIS A 746 -4.57 11.56 50.51
CA HIS A 746 -3.43 12.10 51.27
C HIS A 746 -2.08 11.75 50.65
N THR A 747 -2.01 10.68 49.85
CA THR A 747 -0.81 10.25 49.13
C THR A 747 -0.73 10.77 47.69
N ALA A 748 -1.69 11.60 47.24
CA ALA A 748 -1.77 12.08 45.87
C ALA A 748 -0.47 12.78 45.39
N GLN A 749 0.18 13.55 46.25
CA GLN A 749 1.45 14.22 45.94
C GLN A 749 2.58 13.22 45.69
N GLU A 750 2.70 12.19 46.54
CA GLU A 750 3.68 11.10 46.34
C GLU A 750 3.32 10.24 45.13
N GLY A 751 2.02 10.03 44.89
CA GLY A 751 1.49 9.37 43.71
C GLY A 751 1.90 10.08 42.42
N LEU A 752 1.76 11.41 42.37
CA LEU A 752 2.17 12.22 41.22
C LEU A 752 3.68 12.15 40.98
N LEU A 753 4.49 12.26 42.04
CA LEU A 753 5.95 12.08 41.94
C LEU A 753 6.33 10.68 41.42
N ARG A 754 5.62 9.63 41.86
CA ARG A 754 5.83 8.27 41.35
C ARG A 754 5.49 8.16 39.87
N ILE A 755 4.33 8.66 39.44
CA ILE A 755 3.89 8.60 38.04
C ILE A 755 4.88 9.35 37.13
N GLU A 756 5.33 10.53 37.54
CA GLU A 756 6.25 11.35 36.74
C GLU A 756 7.62 10.68 36.51
N ASN A 757 8.05 9.80 37.41
CA ASN A 757 9.30 9.05 37.22
C ASN A 757 9.28 8.12 36.00
N PHE A 758 8.12 7.62 35.57
CA PHE A 758 8.03 6.63 34.48
C PHE A 758 7.00 6.95 33.41
N SER A 759 6.31 8.08 33.49
CA SER A 759 5.19 8.41 32.62
C SER A 759 5.30 9.83 32.05
N TRP A 760 4.73 10.02 30.86
CA TRP A 760 4.67 11.30 30.16
C TRP A 760 3.28 11.92 30.20
N SER A 761 2.25 11.11 30.36
CA SER A 761 0.87 11.58 30.38
C SER A 761 -0.01 10.74 31.30
N ILE A 762 -1.18 11.28 31.64
CA ILE A 762 -2.25 10.58 32.36
C ILE A 762 -3.50 10.64 31.49
N LYS A 763 -3.98 9.48 31.03
CA LYS A 763 -5.24 9.33 30.31
C LYS A 763 -6.40 9.27 31.29
N LEU A 764 -7.42 10.10 31.06
CA LEU A 764 -8.61 10.17 31.91
C LEU A 764 -9.75 9.27 31.42
N PHE A 765 -9.69 8.77 30.19
CA PHE A 765 -10.76 7.98 29.55
C PHE A 765 -12.14 8.67 29.62
N GLY A 766 -12.25 9.82 28.95
CA GLY A 766 -13.38 10.76 29.06
C GLY A 766 -14.76 10.12 28.87
N LYS A 767 -14.88 9.09 28.04
CA LYS A 767 -16.14 8.33 27.88
C LYS A 767 -16.70 7.80 29.21
N MET A 768 -15.83 7.48 30.18
CA MET A 768 -16.22 6.97 31.50
C MET A 768 -16.16 8.06 32.58
N THR A 769 -15.26 9.03 32.48
CA THR A 769 -14.98 9.99 33.55
C THR A 769 -15.51 11.41 33.31
N ASN A 770 -16.09 11.71 32.14
CA ASN A 770 -16.55 13.07 31.82
C ASN A 770 -17.55 13.64 32.83
N ASN A 771 -18.36 12.78 33.47
CA ASN A 771 -19.35 13.19 34.46
C ASN A 771 -18.81 13.21 35.90
N GLN A 772 -17.56 12.80 36.13
CA GLN A 772 -16.97 12.79 37.47
C GLN A 772 -16.47 14.18 37.86
N LEU A 773 -16.68 14.59 39.10
CA LEU A 773 -16.11 15.83 39.63
C LEU A 773 -14.63 15.63 39.97
N ILE A 774 -13.81 16.63 39.67
CA ILE A 774 -12.41 16.67 40.11
C ILE A 774 -12.42 17.30 41.49
N GLU A 775 -12.30 16.48 42.53
CA GLU A 775 -12.33 16.95 43.92
C GLU A 775 -10.99 17.61 44.29
N ASN A 776 -11.03 18.55 45.23
CA ASN A 776 -9.80 19.15 45.77
C ASN A 776 -8.92 18.08 46.43
N ASP A 777 -7.61 18.29 46.43
CA ASP A 777 -6.62 17.34 46.96
C ASP A 777 -6.60 15.96 46.27
N SER A 778 -7.29 15.82 45.13
CA SER A 778 -7.13 14.67 44.23
C SER A 778 -5.87 14.78 43.38
N LEU A 779 -5.37 13.65 42.87
CA LEU A 779 -4.18 13.64 42.03
C LEU A 779 -4.39 14.48 40.75
N ILE A 780 -5.56 14.38 40.13
CA ILE A 780 -5.87 15.20 38.93
C ILE A 780 -5.96 16.68 39.28
N SER A 781 -6.54 17.05 40.43
CA SER A 781 -6.55 18.45 40.89
C SER A 781 -5.13 18.98 41.09
N LEU A 782 -4.23 18.19 41.68
CA LEU A 782 -2.82 18.56 41.84
C LEU A 782 -2.12 18.79 40.50
N VAL A 783 -2.36 17.91 39.50
CA VAL A 783 -1.83 18.07 38.14
C VAL A 783 -2.33 19.36 37.50
N MET A 784 -3.65 19.60 37.51
CA MET A 784 -4.25 20.78 36.90
C MET A 784 -3.81 22.08 37.60
N ASN A 785 -3.66 22.05 38.92
CA ASN A 785 -3.18 23.20 39.69
C ASN A 785 -1.69 23.46 39.42
N LYS A 786 -0.87 22.42 39.31
CA LYS A 786 0.57 22.55 39.02
C LYS A 786 0.81 23.11 37.62
N PHE A 787 0.06 22.64 36.64
CA PHE A 787 0.26 22.95 35.22
C PHE A 787 -0.92 23.75 34.66
N SER A 788 -1.03 25.00 35.08
CA SER A 788 -2.05 25.93 34.59
C SER A 788 -1.41 27.24 34.16
N LEU A 789 -1.81 27.74 32.99
CA LEU A 789 -1.38 29.06 32.50
C LEU A 789 -2.19 30.21 33.12
N ASP A 790 -3.29 29.89 33.80
CA ASP A 790 -4.20 30.83 34.44
C ASP A 790 -4.66 31.93 33.47
N ILE A 791 -5.15 31.50 32.30
CA ILE A 791 -5.71 32.38 31.27
C ILE A 791 -7.23 32.39 31.45
N PRO A 792 -7.87 33.57 31.62
CA PRO A 792 -9.33 33.66 31.68
C PRO A 792 -9.99 33.08 30.43
N HIS A 793 -11.02 32.27 30.60
CA HIS A 793 -11.79 31.67 29.50
C HIS A 793 -13.27 31.51 29.88
N SER A 794 -14.11 31.12 28.91
CA SER A 794 -15.57 31.28 29.02
C SER A 794 -16.28 30.23 29.89
N SER A 795 -15.69 29.04 30.05
CA SER A 795 -16.20 27.96 30.90
C SER A 795 -15.71 28.10 32.33
N ALA A 796 -16.41 27.44 33.26
CA ALA A 796 -16.04 27.38 34.67
C ALA A 796 -16.07 25.92 35.15
N PRO A 797 -15.55 25.63 36.36
CA PRO A 797 -15.60 24.29 36.94
C PRO A 797 -17.04 23.74 37.02
N LEU A 798 -17.18 22.41 36.93
CA LEU A 798 -18.45 21.73 37.17
C LEU A 798 -18.95 21.99 38.61
N LYS A 799 -20.23 22.29 38.77
CA LYS A 799 -20.92 22.23 40.08
C LYS A 799 -21.40 20.81 40.37
N SER A 800 -21.68 20.55 41.65
CA SER A 800 -22.41 19.34 42.07
C SER A 800 -23.70 19.18 41.24
N GLY A 801 -23.84 18.04 40.56
CA GLY A 801 -24.92 17.77 39.59
C GLY A 801 -24.51 17.75 38.12
N GLY A 802 -23.26 18.12 37.78
CA GLY A 802 -22.74 18.03 36.41
C GLY A 802 -23.01 19.26 35.52
N GLU A 803 -23.46 20.37 36.10
CA GLU A 803 -23.70 21.62 35.37
C GLU A 803 -22.50 22.59 35.46
N PRO A 804 -22.14 23.31 34.38
CA PRO A 804 -21.04 24.28 34.39
C PRO A 804 -21.34 25.57 35.19
N ASP A 805 -20.40 26.06 36.00
CA ASP A 805 -20.56 27.29 36.83
C ASP A 805 -20.45 28.61 36.05
N LEU A 806 -21.46 28.98 35.27
CA LEU A 806 -21.45 30.24 34.51
C LEU A 806 -21.40 31.54 35.36
N LYS A 807 -21.43 31.47 36.70
CA LYS A 807 -21.49 32.64 37.60
C LYS A 807 -20.13 33.10 38.15
N ASN A 808 -19.08 32.28 38.07
CA ASN A 808 -17.73 32.59 38.58
C ASN A 808 -16.70 32.71 37.45
N ARG A 809 -16.79 33.76 36.63
CA ARG A 809 -15.72 34.10 35.68
C ARG A 809 -14.63 34.87 36.40
N VAL A 810 -13.47 34.24 36.60
CA VAL A 810 -12.27 34.93 37.08
C VAL A 810 -11.78 35.86 35.98
N SER A 811 -11.85 37.16 36.21
CA SER A 811 -11.48 38.19 35.21
C SER A 811 -9.97 38.34 35.03
N SER A 812 -9.19 37.97 36.05
CA SER A 812 -7.74 38.09 36.06
C SER A 812 -7.14 37.18 37.12
N TYR A 813 -5.99 36.60 36.81
CA TYR A 813 -5.21 35.79 37.74
C TYR A 813 -3.92 36.52 38.14
N PRO A 814 -3.43 36.33 39.37
CA PRO A 814 -2.17 36.93 39.82
C PRO A 814 -1.01 36.44 38.94
N PHE A 815 -0.09 37.35 38.63
CA PHE A 815 1.14 36.99 37.91
C PHE A 815 2.06 36.19 38.84
N LEU A 816 2.43 34.97 38.42
CA LEU A 816 3.25 34.05 39.19
C LEU A 816 4.32 33.41 38.30
N LEU A 817 5.51 33.20 38.87
CA LEU A 817 6.58 32.39 38.31
C LEU A 817 6.55 31.02 38.98
N GLU A 818 6.13 30.01 38.23
CA GLU A 818 6.05 28.62 38.68
C GLU A 818 7.37 27.91 38.40
N GLY A 819 7.83 27.09 39.34
CA GLY A 819 9.04 26.28 39.18
C GLY A 819 9.38 25.47 40.43
N PRO A 820 10.43 24.63 40.39
CA PRO A 820 10.80 23.76 41.51
C PRO A 820 11.51 24.56 42.60
N LYS A 821 11.21 24.26 43.86
CA LYS A 821 12.03 24.75 44.99
C LYS A 821 13.35 23.99 45.13
N LYS A 822 13.35 22.72 44.72
CA LYS A 822 14.50 21.82 44.75
C LYS A 822 14.60 21.11 43.41
N TYR A 823 15.79 21.05 42.83
CA TYR A 823 16.06 20.36 41.57
C TYR A 823 17.25 19.43 41.73
N ARG A 824 17.07 18.17 41.31
CA ARG A 824 18.14 17.16 41.33
C ARG A 824 18.74 17.05 39.94
N PHE A 825 20.02 17.38 39.82
CA PHE A 825 20.74 17.28 38.56
C PHE A 825 21.17 15.84 38.30
N VAL A 826 20.86 15.33 37.10
CA VAL A 826 21.28 14.01 36.62
C VAL A 826 22.19 14.17 35.41
N SER A 827 23.42 13.64 35.51
CA SER A 827 24.39 13.75 34.42
C SER A 827 24.11 12.74 33.29
N PRO A 828 24.50 13.05 32.03
CA PRO A 828 24.31 12.13 30.90
C PRO A 828 25.05 10.78 31.04
N THR A 829 26.12 10.73 31.83
CA THR A 829 26.87 9.48 32.06
C THR A 829 26.13 8.55 33.03
N ILE A 830 25.37 9.13 33.97
CA ILE A 830 24.54 8.38 34.93
C ILE A 830 23.25 7.88 34.26
N SER A 831 22.76 8.56 33.21
CA SER A 831 21.53 8.18 32.51
C SER A 831 21.62 6.87 31.72
N GLN A 832 22.81 6.28 31.52
CA GLN A 832 22.95 4.95 30.89
C GLN A 832 22.36 3.81 31.75
N GLY A 833 22.03 4.07 33.03
CA GLY A 833 21.33 3.13 33.91
C GLY A 833 19.92 3.55 34.35
N VAL A 834 19.42 4.70 33.90
CA VAL A 834 18.08 5.23 34.25
C VAL A 834 17.14 5.02 33.06
N ASP A 835 15.89 4.61 33.29
CA ASP A 835 14.89 4.39 32.24
C ASP A 835 14.87 5.61 31.29
N GLN A 836 15.06 5.41 29.98
CA GLN A 836 15.27 6.47 28.99
C GLN A 836 14.09 7.46 28.86
N TYR A 837 12.99 7.14 29.53
CA TYR A 837 11.75 7.89 29.58
C TYR A 837 11.61 8.76 30.85
N ALA A 838 12.59 8.71 31.77
CA ALA A 838 12.55 9.34 33.09
C ALA A 838 13.37 10.63 33.20
N GLY A 839 12.78 11.61 33.91
CA GLY A 839 13.48 12.73 34.52
C GLY A 839 13.84 13.91 33.62
N SER A 840 14.17 15.00 34.29
CA SER A 840 14.89 16.15 33.72
C SER A 840 16.32 15.74 33.41
N ILE A 841 16.65 15.52 32.14
CA ILE A 841 17.98 15.10 31.71
C ILE A 841 18.88 16.30 31.39
N ASN A 842 20.17 16.15 31.66
CA ASN A 842 21.20 17.10 31.23
C ASN A 842 20.94 18.56 31.68
N GLY A 843 20.34 18.73 32.85
CA GLY A 843 20.13 20.04 33.45
C GLY A 843 18.96 20.86 32.89
N GLN A 844 18.12 20.27 32.04
CA GLN A 844 16.88 20.90 31.59
C GLN A 844 15.81 20.86 32.69
N PHE A 845 14.93 21.86 32.74
CA PHE A 845 13.80 21.91 33.67
C PHE A 845 12.53 21.36 32.99
N GLN A 846 12.22 20.09 33.22
CA GLN A 846 11.10 19.40 32.57
C GLN A 846 10.16 18.73 33.59
N GLY A 847 8.97 18.36 33.13
CA GLY A 847 7.98 17.68 33.95
C GLY A 847 7.55 18.51 35.15
N LEU A 848 7.57 17.93 36.36
CA LEU A 848 7.25 18.65 37.60
C LEU A 848 8.24 19.79 37.93
N ASN A 849 9.43 19.78 37.32
CA ASN A 849 10.47 20.79 37.49
C ASN A 849 10.40 21.93 36.48
N ILE A 850 9.40 21.93 35.60
CA ILE A 850 9.28 22.96 34.55
C ILE A 850 9.12 24.36 35.15
N ILE A 851 9.70 25.35 34.46
CA ILE A 851 9.68 26.76 34.86
C ILE A 851 8.88 27.54 33.83
N PHE A 852 7.86 28.28 34.27
CA PHE A 852 7.01 29.09 33.40
C PHE A 852 6.28 30.19 34.19
N ILE A 853 5.82 31.21 33.49
CA ILE A 853 4.93 32.24 34.04
C ILE A 853 3.46 31.93 33.74
N ARG A 854 2.59 32.27 34.70
CA ARG A 854 1.13 32.12 34.63
C ARG A 854 0.44 33.36 35.19
N GLY A 855 -0.81 33.60 34.78
CA GLY A 855 -1.55 34.83 35.13
C GLY A 855 -0.95 36.10 34.51
N GLY A 856 -1.41 37.27 34.93
CA GLY A 856 -0.94 38.57 34.39
C GLY A 856 -1.35 38.85 32.92
N PRO A 857 -0.90 39.99 32.35
CA PRO A 857 -1.32 40.46 31.03
C PRO A 857 -0.85 39.55 29.89
N GLY A 858 -1.52 39.62 28.74
CA GLY A 858 -1.20 38.79 27.58
C GLY A 858 0.03 39.21 26.79
N THR A 859 0.23 40.52 26.68
CA THR A 859 1.32 41.15 25.94
C THR A 859 1.84 42.33 26.73
N VAL A 860 3.16 42.54 26.67
CA VAL A 860 3.83 43.68 27.32
C VAL A 860 4.88 44.28 26.40
N ASP A 861 5.13 45.57 26.55
CA ASP A 861 6.13 46.30 25.76
C ASP A 861 7.56 45.79 26.02
N GLN A 862 7.82 45.27 27.21
CA GLN A 862 9.12 44.75 27.59
C GLN A 862 9.02 43.66 28.67
N ALA A 863 9.80 42.60 28.51
CA ALA A 863 10.08 41.64 29.56
C ALA A 863 11.59 41.41 29.72
N THR A 864 12.04 41.23 30.97
CA THR A 864 13.42 40.92 31.30
C THR A 864 13.46 39.67 32.17
N ILE A 865 14.24 38.68 31.76
CA ILE A 865 14.50 37.44 32.50
C ILE A 865 15.97 37.48 32.93
N ARG A 866 16.24 37.34 34.22
CA ARG A 866 17.59 37.25 34.78
C ARG A 866 17.74 35.95 35.53
N VAL A 867 18.78 35.19 35.22
CA VAL A 867 19.13 33.96 35.93
C VAL A 867 20.56 34.05 36.42
N LYS A 868 20.77 33.66 37.67
CA LYS A 868 22.07 33.62 38.31
C LYS A 868 22.24 32.32 39.07
N SER A 869 23.34 31.62 38.82
CA SER A 869 23.79 30.47 39.60
C SER A 869 24.95 30.87 40.50
N LEU A 870 24.99 30.33 41.72
CA LEU A 870 26.04 30.64 42.69
C LEU A 870 27.39 30.01 42.26
N ASN A 871 27.37 28.73 41.90
CA ASN A 871 28.58 27.96 41.56
C ASN A 871 28.57 27.41 40.12
N GLY A 872 27.41 27.04 39.56
CA GLY A 872 27.30 26.46 38.21
C GLY A 872 27.15 27.49 37.10
N LYS A 873 26.66 27.04 35.94
CA LYS A 873 26.43 27.83 34.72
C LYS A 873 24.98 27.65 34.26
N CYS A 874 24.36 28.72 33.79
CA CYS A 874 23.01 28.73 33.22
C CYS A 874 23.01 29.29 31.79
N SER A 875 22.11 28.78 30.94
CA SER A 875 21.93 29.29 29.58
C SER A 875 20.49 29.12 29.11
N PHE A 876 19.98 30.10 28.36
CA PHE A 876 18.70 30.01 27.65
C PHE A 876 18.82 29.34 26.27
N ASN A 877 19.83 28.48 26.12
CA ASN A 877 20.08 27.70 24.92
C ASN A 877 20.27 26.25 25.31
N LEU A 878 19.56 25.35 24.64
CA LEU A 878 19.64 23.90 24.85
C LEU A 878 21.04 23.33 24.58
N LEU A 879 21.84 23.98 23.73
CA LEU A 879 23.25 23.63 23.49
C LEU A 879 24.17 24.07 24.66
N GLY A 880 23.64 24.88 25.58
CA GLY A 880 24.32 25.41 26.76
C GLY A 880 24.95 26.79 26.57
N GLY A 881 25.66 27.24 27.59
CA GLY A 881 26.37 28.52 27.66
C GLY A 881 27.28 28.54 28.89
N GLU A 882 28.24 29.46 28.93
CA GLU A 882 29.30 29.49 29.97
C GLU A 882 29.14 30.61 31.00
N TRP A 883 27.91 30.93 31.41
CA TRP A 883 27.66 32.12 32.24
C TRP A 883 27.08 31.74 33.59
N SER A 884 27.67 32.28 34.67
CA SER A 884 27.12 32.22 36.02
C SER A 884 25.95 33.19 36.22
N GLU A 885 25.88 34.24 35.41
CA GLU A 885 24.77 35.19 35.39
C GLU A 885 24.48 35.54 33.93
N THR A 886 23.21 35.42 33.54
CA THR A 886 22.77 35.81 32.19
C THR A 886 21.39 36.46 32.26
N SER A 887 21.15 37.40 31.36
CA SER A 887 19.89 38.12 31.27
C SER A 887 19.46 38.28 29.82
N VAL A 888 18.16 38.17 29.58
CA VAL A 888 17.54 38.36 28.28
C VAL A 888 16.45 39.40 28.43
N THR A 889 16.48 40.42 27.57
CA THR A 889 15.45 41.44 27.47
C THR A 889 14.79 41.33 26.09
N ILE A 890 13.46 41.35 26.07
CA ILE A 890 12.65 41.18 24.87
C ILE A 890 11.64 42.32 24.85
N HIS A 891 11.43 42.92 23.68
CA HIS A 891 10.47 43.99 23.48
C HIS A 891 9.24 43.49 22.72
N ASN A 892 8.08 44.09 22.97
CA ASN A 892 6.77 43.75 22.39
C ASN A 892 6.50 42.24 22.44
N THR A 893 6.60 41.67 23.63
CA THR A 893 6.63 40.23 23.83
C THR A 893 5.29 39.71 24.35
N THR A 894 5.01 38.46 24.02
CA THR A 894 3.86 37.73 24.54
C THR A 894 4.26 36.82 25.71
N LYS A 895 3.27 36.33 26.45
CA LYS A 895 3.48 35.32 27.51
C LYS A 895 4.10 34.04 26.95
N LYS A 896 3.64 33.61 25.77
CA LYS A 896 4.17 32.46 25.05
C LYS A 896 5.67 32.60 24.75
N ASP A 897 6.15 33.80 24.42
CA ASP A 897 7.57 34.03 24.08
C ASP A 897 8.47 33.97 25.31
N VAL A 898 8.01 34.50 26.45
CA VAL A 898 8.71 34.36 27.74
C VAL A 898 8.76 32.91 28.17
N ASN A 899 7.65 32.18 28.08
CA ASN A 899 7.59 30.76 28.44
C ASN A 899 8.45 29.86 27.53
N ASP A 900 8.62 30.22 26.26
CA ASP A 900 9.55 29.56 25.34
C ASP A 900 11.02 29.70 25.77
N ILE A 901 11.41 30.89 26.24
CA ILE A 901 12.79 31.13 26.72
C ILE A 901 13.03 30.43 28.06
N LEU A 902 12.05 30.46 28.97
CA LEU A 902 12.16 29.73 30.25
C LEU A 902 12.27 28.22 30.03
N ASN A 903 11.52 27.64 29.08
CA ASN A 903 11.64 26.24 28.72
C ASN A 903 13.02 25.87 28.12
N ALA A 904 13.72 26.84 27.53
CA ALA A 904 15.07 26.64 27.00
C ALA A 904 16.18 26.78 28.06
N LEU A 905 15.83 27.08 29.32
CA LEU A 905 16.79 27.22 30.41
C LEU A 905 17.43 25.88 30.77
N VAL A 906 18.77 25.85 30.76
CA VAL A 906 19.58 24.69 31.12
C VAL A 906 20.60 25.08 32.18
N TYR A 907 20.72 24.25 33.22
CA TYR A 907 21.75 24.35 34.25
C TYR A 907 22.89 23.34 34.03
N ARG A 908 24.14 23.76 34.25
CA ARG A 908 25.32 22.88 34.23
C ARG A 908 26.20 23.12 35.46
N PRO A 909 26.53 22.07 36.24
CA PRO A 909 27.42 22.23 37.39
C PRO A 909 28.88 22.43 36.96
N ASN A 910 29.66 23.15 37.78
CA ASN A 910 31.10 23.32 37.57
C ASN A 910 31.95 22.15 38.11
N GLU A 911 31.49 21.47 39.17
CA GLU A 911 32.15 20.30 39.78
C GLU A 911 31.20 19.10 39.89
N VAL A 912 31.76 17.89 40.03
CA VAL A 912 30.97 16.66 40.21
C VAL A 912 30.65 16.47 41.69
N GLY A 913 29.41 16.76 42.07
CA GLY A 913 28.91 16.59 43.43
C GLY A 913 28.75 17.91 44.21
N GLY A 914 27.76 17.99 45.09
CA GLY A 914 27.55 19.12 46.00
C GLY A 914 26.18 19.78 45.87
N LYS A 915 26.10 21.03 46.34
CA LYS A 915 24.88 21.85 46.28
C LYS A 915 25.17 23.16 45.54
N ASP A 916 24.18 23.62 44.78
CA ASP A 916 24.19 24.95 44.15
C ASP A 916 22.85 25.64 44.37
N ASN A 917 22.76 26.92 44.04
CA ASN A 917 21.52 27.69 44.12
C ASN A 917 21.37 28.55 42.86
N ILE A 918 20.16 28.54 42.30
CA ILE A 918 19.79 29.38 41.16
C ILE A 918 18.74 30.39 41.62
N SER A 919 19.02 31.68 41.40
CA SER A 919 18.04 32.75 41.54
C SER A 919 17.57 33.19 40.15
N LEU A 920 16.26 33.10 39.91
CA LEU A 920 15.60 33.54 38.69
C LEU A 920 14.68 34.73 39.03
N GLU A 921 14.83 35.83 38.29
CA GLU A 921 14.00 37.03 38.41
C GLU A 921 13.36 37.33 37.04
N ILE A 922 12.07 37.64 37.04
CA ILE A 922 11.32 38.04 35.86
C ILE A 922 10.63 39.37 36.14
N VAL A 923 10.83 40.32 35.23
CA VAL A 923 10.06 41.55 35.11
C VAL A 923 9.27 41.48 33.82
N TYR A 924 7.94 41.52 33.88
CA TYR A 924 7.04 41.37 32.75
C TYR A 924 6.04 42.55 32.73
N GLY A 925 6.39 43.61 31.99
CA GLY A 925 5.68 44.89 32.11
C GLY A 925 5.84 45.48 33.51
N GLU A 926 4.72 45.68 34.22
CA GLU A 926 4.70 46.17 35.60
C GLU A 926 4.81 45.04 36.64
N ASP A 927 4.61 43.79 36.21
CA ASP A 927 4.64 42.63 37.11
C ASP A 927 6.08 42.15 37.34
N LYS A 928 6.36 41.68 38.58
CA LYS A 928 7.65 41.12 38.96
C LYS A 928 7.46 39.84 39.75
N ALA A 929 8.26 38.82 39.44
CA ALA A 929 8.30 37.56 40.19
C ALA A 929 9.75 37.05 40.33
N GLU A 930 10.03 36.36 41.43
CA GLU A 930 11.33 35.76 41.74
C GLU A 930 11.15 34.31 42.18
N LEU A 931 12.11 33.46 41.79
CA LEU A 931 12.16 32.04 42.13
C LEU A 931 13.59 31.67 42.52
N THR A 932 13.73 31.00 43.66
CA THR A 932 15.00 30.42 44.11
C THR A 932 14.93 28.91 44.07
N ILE A 933 15.92 28.26 43.44
CA ILE A 933 15.98 26.82 43.22
C ILE A 933 17.24 26.26 43.89
N ASP A 934 17.06 25.38 44.86
CA ASP A 934 18.16 24.63 45.46
C ASP A 934 18.53 23.44 44.58
N ILE A 935 19.78 23.38 44.12
CA ILE A 935 20.28 22.32 43.25
C ILE A 935 21.03 21.27 44.06
N GLU A 936 20.68 20.01 43.87
CA GLU A 936 21.41 18.84 44.39
C GLU A 936 22.15 18.14 43.24
N ILE A 937 23.48 18.03 43.33
CA ILE A 937 24.34 17.38 42.34
C ILE A 937 24.81 16.05 42.93
N LEU A 938 24.36 14.94 42.36
CA LEU A 938 24.70 13.60 42.85
C LEU A 938 26.08 13.14 42.36
N VAL A 939 26.78 12.38 43.21
CA VAL A 939 28.06 11.73 42.87
C VAL A 939 27.77 10.33 42.32
N SER A 940 28.57 9.86 41.34
CA SER A 940 28.34 8.61 40.59
C SER A 940 28.19 7.31 41.40
N GLN A 941 28.41 7.33 42.72
CA GLN A 941 28.26 6.17 43.60
C GLN A 941 26.88 6.03 44.24
N GLU A 942 26.01 7.06 44.21
CA GLU A 942 24.71 7.07 44.91
C GLU A 942 23.53 6.48 44.11
N TYR A 943 23.77 5.95 42.90
CA TYR A 943 22.75 5.36 42.03
C TYR A 943 22.69 3.82 42.03
N ARG A 944 23.49 3.14 42.88
CA ARG A 944 23.47 1.67 43.01
C ARG A 944 22.44 1.17 43.99
#